data_AF-A0A6P0RQI4-F1
#
_entry.id   AF-A0A6P0RQI4-F1
#
_cell.length_a   1.000
_cell.length_b   1.000
_cell.length_c   1.000
_cell.angle_alpha   90.00
_cell.angle_beta   90.00
_cell.angle_gamma   90.00
#
_symmetry.space_group_name_H-M   'P 1'
#
loop_
_entity.id
_entity.type
_entity.pdbx_description
1 polymer ?
#
loop_
_entity_poly.entity_id
_entity_poly.type
_entity_poly.pdbx_seq_one_letter_code
_entity_poly.pdbx_strand_id
1 'polypeptide(L)'
;MKIFVPGRLCLFGEHSDWAGGYRCLNPQLKKGYTIITGTNQGIYAQVKLHPTQLIISSTLNDGTIQEPICLPMERDALLTEAKKGGFFSYAAGVAYQLLTHYPINGLELDNDLTDLPIKKGLSSSAAFCVLVVRAFNRLYNLKLTLKEEMELAYLGETTTPSRCGRMDQACAYGNRPIMMVFDGESTEVIELKVPQDLFLVIVDLGASKNTKEILQQLNQCYPVASNEVQQNVQKYLGTISAQITQEAVDAIERGDAPQLGILMKRSQQEFDQHLIPASPEQLTAPLLHQLLNYPPLQPYILGGKGVGSQGDGTAQFIVKDEASQQKFIQIIERDFPQMQSLKLTIKASKKVKKAVIPAAGYGTRLFPATKVVKKELFPIIDQDGRAKPVIMAIVEEAVSAGIEEVGIVVQKSDRQLFEDFFKEPPNSELFPKLSPENQEYSKYLQDLGERITILTQEEQEGYGHAVFCAQEWVQDEPFLLLLGDHIYASTQESSCASQMLDIYEQVGQSVVGLTVMPAEIIHKAGCITGVWQEPNSLLTVTQFYEKPDIEYARTHLHLEGMAEDNFLAVFGMYVLEPQIFTYLAENINHNIRERGEFQLTSCLDKLQQNEGMTGYLVKGEYFDIGMPEFYRQTMIDFRHASEQGNS
;
A
#
# COMPACT_ATOMS: atom_id res chain seq x y z
N MET A 1 1.85 8.88 -19.17
CA MET A 1 1.87 8.00 -17.97
C MET A 1 0.55 7.26 -17.89
N LYS A 2 0.55 5.98 -17.49
CA LYS A 2 -0.68 5.21 -17.28
C LYS A 2 -1.12 5.30 -15.82
N ILE A 3 -2.42 5.44 -15.58
CA ILE A 3 -3.01 5.45 -14.24
C ILE A 3 -4.21 4.51 -14.24
N PHE A 4 -4.36 3.78 -13.14
CA PHE A 4 -5.54 3.00 -12.81
C PHE A 4 -6.14 3.49 -11.49
N VAL A 5 -7.47 3.58 -11.43
CA VAL A 5 -8.22 3.81 -10.20
C VAL A 5 -9.34 2.80 -10.11
N PRO A 6 -9.41 1.97 -9.05
CA PRO A 6 -10.48 0.99 -8.92
C PRO A 6 -11.82 1.65 -8.58
N GLY A 7 -12.92 0.92 -8.79
CA GLY A 7 -14.17 1.23 -8.09
C GLY A 7 -14.07 0.94 -6.59
N ARG A 8 -15.16 1.17 -5.85
CA ARG A 8 -15.22 0.89 -4.40
C ARG A 8 -16.39 0.01 -4.03
N LEU A 9 -16.19 -0.89 -3.07
CA LEU A 9 -17.22 -1.69 -2.44
C LEU A 9 -17.28 -1.37 -0.94
N CYS A 10 -18.45 -0.98 -0.45
CA CYS A 10 -18.70 -0.86 0.98
C CYS A 10 -19.07 -2.25 1.53
N LEU A 11 -18.18 -2.85 2.30
CA LEU A 11 -18.40 -4.15 2.92
C LEU A 11 -19.41 -4.03 4.06
N PHE A 12 -19.24 -3.02 4.91
CA PHE A 12 -20.07 -2.73 6.08
C PHE A 12 -20.20 -1.23 6.33
N GLY A 13 -21.30 -0.81 6.95
CA GLY A 13 -21.49 0.56 7.40
C GLY A 13 -21.97 1.52 6.32
N GLU A 14 -22.85 1.07 5.43
CA GLU A 14 -23.47 1.96 4.46
C GLU A 14 -24.17 3.14 5.14
N HIS A 15 -24.16 4.30 4.49
CA HIS A 15 -24.77 5.55 4.97
C HIS A 15 -24.11 6.19 6.20
N SER A 16 -23.11 5.55 6.80
CA SER A 16 -22.40 6.05 7.98
C SER A 16 -21.69 7.39 7.75
N ASP A 17 -21.33 7.71 6.51
CA ASP A 17 -20.58 8.93 6.17
C ASP A 17 -21.40 10.20 6.40
N TRP A 18 -22.59 10.29 5.79
CA TRP A 18 -23.47 11.44 6.00
C TRP A 18 -24.17 11.37 7.36
N ALA A 19 -24.47 10.16 7.87
CA ALA A 19 -25.08 10.00 9.19
C ALA A 19 -24.15 10.49 10.32
N GLY A 20 -22.86 10.13 10.24
CA GLY A 20 -21.82 10.63 11.14
C GLY A 20 -21.56 12.12 10.99
N GLY A 21 -21.76 12.68 9.79
CA GLY A 21 -21.68 14.11 9.51
C GLY A 21 -22.64 14.95 10.35
N TYR A 22 -23.88 14.47 10.59
CA TYR A 22 -24.87 15.19 11.41
C TYR A 22 -24.46 15.40 12.88
N ARG A 23 -23.36 14.78 13.36
CA ARG A 23 -22.79 15.07 14.69
C ARG A 23 -22.35 16.51 14.86
N CYS A 24 -22.05 17.23 13.77
CA CYS A 24 -21.80 18.67 13.83
C CYS A 24 -23.03 19.47 14.31
N LEU A 25 -24.24 18.96 14.07
CA LEU A 25 -25.51 19.56 14.50
C LEU A 25 -26.05 18.93 15.80
N ASN A 26 -25.83 17.63 15.99
CA ASN A 26 -26.28 16.89 17.18
C ASN A 26 -25.17 15.96 17.71
N PRO A 27 -24.37 16.42 18.69
CA PRO A 27 -23.27 15.63 19.26
C PRO A 27 -23.67 14.31 19.95
N GLN A 28 -24.96 14.11 20.22
CA GLN A 28 -25.48 12.87 20.83
C GLN A 28 -25.60 11.71 19.83
N LEU A 29 -25.67 11.99 18.52
CA LEU A 29 -25.64 10.97 17.47
C LEU A 29 -24.33 10.18 17.53
N LYS A 30 -24.29 8.91 17.12
CA LYS A 30 -23.04 8.13 17.15
C LYS A 30 -22.13 8.44 15.96
N LYS A 31 -20.82 8.19 16.13
CA LYS A 31 -19.86 8.27 15.02
C LYS A 31 -20.25 7.27 13.94
N GLY A 32 -19.97 7.61 12.69
CA GLY A 32 -20.14 6.69 11.56
C GLY A 32 -18.91 5.81 11.40
N TYR A 33 -19.10 4.53 11.13
CA TYR A 33 -18.03 3.58 10.81
C TYR A 33 -18.38 2.86 9.51
N THR A 34 -17.41 2.68 8.64
CA THR A 34 -17.57 1.89 7.41
C THR A 34 -16.29 1.14 7.08
N ILE A 35 -16.43 -0.03 6.44
CA ILE A 35 -15.33 -0.78 5.84
C ILE A 35 -15.49 -0.74 4.33
N ILE A 36 -14.44 -0.31 3.64
CA ILE A 36 -14.44 -0.14 2.19
C ILE A 36 -13.23 -0.85 1.60
N THR A 37 -13.39 -1.44 0.43
CA THR A 37 -12.29 -2.00 -0.35
C THR A 37 -12.43 -1.59 -1.81
N GLY A 38 -11.31 -1.43 -2.52
CA GLY A 38 -11.33 -1.27 -3.98
C GLY A 38 -11.77 -2.54 -4.69
N THR A 39 -12.34 -2.37 -5.89
CA THR A 39 -12.67 -3.48 -6.79
C THR A 39 -11.51 -3.79 -7.75
N ASN A 40 -11.49 -5.01 -8.30
CA ASN A 40 -10.52 -5.36 -9.35
C ASN A 40 -10.76 -4.62 -10.68
N GLN A 41 -11.97 -4.10 -10.87
CA GLN A 41 -12.36 -3.26 -12.00
C GLN A 41 -12.25 -1.78 -11.63
N GLY A 42 -12.06 -0.93 -12.63
CA GLY A 42 -11.84 0.49 -12.44
C GLY A 42 -11.83 1.28 -13.74
N ILE A 43 -11.07 2.37 -13.70
CA ILE A 43 -10.89 3.32 -14.78
C ILE A 43 -9.41 3.37 -15.09
N TYR A 44 -9.05 3.13 -16.35
CA TYR A 44 -7.70 3.20 -16.88
C TYR A 44 -7.58 4.47 -17.71
N ALA A 45 -6.47 5.18 -17.56
CA ALA A 45 -6.21 6.34 -18.39
C ALA A 45 -4.73 6.55 -18.70
N GLN A 46 -4.49 7.17 -19.85
CA GLN A 46 -3.21 7.73 -20.24
C GLN A 46 -3.24 9.24 -20.03
N VAL A 47 -2.25 9.76 -19.33
CA VAL A 47 -2.17 11.18 -18.99
C VAL A 47 -0.85 11.81 -19.41
N LYS A 48 -0.91 13.08 -19.82
CA LYS A 48 0.25 13.93 -20.11
C LYS A 48 -0.05 15.39 -19.81
N LEU A 49 1.00 16.18 -19.63
CA LEU A 49 0.89 17.62 -19.42
C LEU A 49 0.33 18.31 -20.67
N HIS A 50 -0.48 19.35 -20.47
CA HIS A 50 -0.89 20.27 -21.52
C HIS A 50 -0.60 21.71 -21.06
N PRO A 51 -0.17 22.63 -21.95
CA PRO A 51 0.28 23.95 -21.51
C PRO A 51 -0.84 24.82 -20.90
N THR A 52 -2.10 24.70 -21.34
CA THR A 52 -3.14 25.68 -20.97
C THR A 52 -4.57 25.14 -20.83
N GLN A 53 -4.81 23.86 -21.09
CA GLN A 53 -6.17 23.30 -21.21
C GLN A 53 -6.30 21.98 -20.47
N LEU A 54 -7.49 21.72 -19.96
CA LEU A 54 -7.96 20.42 -19.53
C LEU A 54 -8.63 19.74 -20.73
N ILE A 55 -8.01 18.69 -21.24
CA ILE A 55 -8.51 17.88 -22.36
C ILE A 55 -8.84 16.51 -21.83
N ILE A 56 -10.08 16.06 -22.01
CA ILE A 56 -10.54 14.78 -21.47
C ILE A 56 -11.31 14.01 -22.52
N SER A 57 -10.84 12.79 -22.81
CA SER A 57 -11.58 11.76 -23.54
C SER A 57 -11.91 10.61 -22.60
N SER A 58 -13.03 9.93 -22.85
CA SER A 58 -13.47 8.79 -22.02
C SER A 58 -14.18 7.74 -22.85
N THR A 59 -13.82 6.49 -22.59
CA THR A 59 -14.50 5.30 -23.09
C THR A 59 -15.33 4.71 -21.96
N LEU A 60 -16.65 4.61 -22.18
CA LEU A 60 -17.58 4.00 -21.25
C LEU A 60 -17.45 2.48 -21.22
N ASN A 61 -18.06 1.85 -20.22
CA ASN A 61 -18.02 0.41 -20.02
C ASN A 61 -18.71 -0.43 -21.12
N ASP A 62 -19.58 0.19 -21.92
CA ASP A 62 -20.20 -0.42 -23.10
C ASP A 62 -19.38 -0.21 -24.38
N GLY A 63 -18.18 0.39 -24.27
CA GLY A 63 -17.30 0.73 -25.40
C GLY A 63 -17.66 2.05 -26.09
N THR A 64 -18.66 2.79 -25.62
CA THR A 64 -19.02 4.10 -26.18
C THR A 64 -17.93 5.12 -25.89
N ILE A 65 -17.35 5.70 -26.95
CA ILE A 65 -16.38 6.79 -26.85
C ILE A 65 -17.14 8.11 -26.76
N GLN A 66 -16.92 8.86 -25.68
CA GLN A 66 -17.45 10.21 -25.53
C GLN A 66 -16.61 11.21 -26.32
N GLU A 67 -17.26 12.22 -26.89
CA GLU A 67 -16.54 13.33 -27.53
C GLU A 67 -15.61 14.01 -26.52
N PRO A 68 -14.34 14.25 -26.88
CA PRO A 68 -13.41 14.91 -25.98
C PRO A 68 -13.89 16.31 -25.63
N ILE A 69 -13.78 16.67 -24.35
CA ILE A 69 -13.99 18.05 -23.90
C ILE A 69 -12.65 18.76 -23.80
N CYS A 70 -12.61 20.01 -24.25
CA CYS A 70 -11.45 20.90 -24.10
C CYS A 70 -11.89 22.14 -23.33
N LEU A 71 -11.35 22.33 -22.12
CA LEU A 71 -11.64 23.48 -21.26
C LEU A 71 -10.35 24.29 -21.03
N PRO A 72 -10.40 25.63 -21.03
CA PRO A 72 -9.27 26.42 -20.56
C PRO A 72 -9.06 26.18 -19.06
N MET A 73 -7.80 26.13 -18.61
CA MET A 73 -7.44 26.07 -17.19
C MET A 73 -7.62 27.43 -16.51
N GLU A 74 -8.86 27.91 -16.51
CA GLU A 74 -9.29 29.17 -15.91
C GLU A 74 -10.39 28.89 -14.87
N ARG A 75 -10.28 29.51 -13.68
CA ARG A 75 -11.18 29.21 -12.55
C ARG A 75 -12.66 29.36 -12.91
N ASP A 76 -13.03 30.45 -13.59
CA ASP A 76 -14.43 30.72 -13.95
C ASP A 76 -14.96 29.71 -14.98
N ALA A 77 -14.14 29.31 -15.95
CA ALA A 77 -14.51 28.34 -16.97
C ALA A 77 -14.73 26.95 -16.35
N LEU A 78 -13.79 26.49 -15.51
CA LEU A 78 -13.87 25.20 -14.82
C LEU A 78 -15.06 25.15 -13.85
N LEU A 79 -15.27 26.22 -13.06
CA LEU A 79 -16.40 26.30 -12.14
C LEU A 79 -17.75 26.32 -12.87
N THR A 80 -17.82 27.02 -14.00
CA THR A 80 -19.04 27.05 -14.84
C THR A 80 -19.36 25.66 -15.36
N GLU A 81 -18.37 24.93 -15.88
CA GLU A 81 -18.57 23.56 -16.36
C GLU A 81 -18.93 22.59 -15.22
N ALA A 82 -18.25 22.68 -14.08
CA ALA A 82 -18.55 21.85 -12.90
C ALA A 82 -20.02 22.00 -12.46
N LYS A 83 -20.59 23.21 -12.54
CA LYS A 83 -21.98 23.48 -12.16
C LYS A 83 -23.02 23.02 -13.17
N LYS A 84 -22.67 22.76 -14.43
CA LYS A 84 -23.63 22.24 -15.44
C LYS A 84 -24.13 20.84 -15.10
N GLY A 85 -23.31 20.06 -14.39
CA GLY A 85 -23.55 18.64 -14.18
C GLY A 85 -23.28 17.80 -15.44
N GLY A 86 -23.17 16.48 -15.27
CA GLY A 86 -22.79 15.56 -16.34
C GLY A 86 -21.44 14.88 -16.06
N PHE A 87 -20.99 14.01 -16.97
CA PHE A 87 -19.79 13.19 -16.74
C PHE A 87 -18.52 14.04 -16.60
N PHE A 88 -18.30 14.99 -17.51
CA PHE A 88 -17.11 15.84 -17.48
C PHE A 88 -17.11 16.92 -16.38
N SER A 89 -18.26 17.18 -15.75
CA SER A 89 -18.37 18.15 -14.65
C SER A 89 -17.51 17.76 -13.44
N TYR A 90 -17.32 16.45 -13.22
CA TYR A 90 -16.47 15.91 -12.17
C TYR A 90 -15.01 16.35 -12.33
N ALA A 91 -14.47 16.18 -13.54
CA ALA A 91 -13.10 16.57 -13.81
C ALA A 91 -12.90 18.09 -13.78
N ALA A 92 -13.88 18.86 -14.26
CA ALA A 92 -13.85 20.31 -14.16
C ALA A 92 -13.87 20.78 -12.69
N GLY A 93 -14.69 20.14 -11.84
CA GLY A 93 -14.74 20.41 -10.41
C GLY A 93 -13.42 20.10 -9.70
N VAL A 94 -12.81 18.95 -10.00
CA VAL A 94 -11.49 18.58 -9.47
C VAL A 94 -10.40 19.55 -9.93
N ALA A 95 -10.34 19.85 -11.24
CA ALA A 95 -9.36 20.78 -11.79
C ALA A 95 -9.52 22.20 -11.20
N TYR A 96 -10.76 22.64 -10.96
CA TYR A 96 -11.03 23.90 -10.27
C TYR A 96 -10.46 23.92 -8.85
N GLN A 97 -10.65 22.84 -8.08
CA GLN A 97 -10.10 22.73 -6.73
C GLN A 97 -8.57 22.72 -6.76
N LEU A 98 -7.95 21.93 -7.63
CA LEU A 98 -6.49 21.88 -7.74
C LEU A 98 -5.89 23.23 -8.17
N LEU A 99 -6.48 23.90 -9.16
CA LEU A 99 -6.04 25.23 -9.62
C LEU A 99 -6.22 26.33 -8.54
N THR A 100 -7.07 26.07 -7.55
CA THR A 100 -7.25 26.97 -6.40
C THR A 100 -6.14 26.80 -5.36
N HIS A 101 -5.61 25.59 -5.21
CA HIS A 101 -4.64 25.24 -4.16
C HIS A 101 -3.18 25.17 -4.68
N TYR A 102 -2.98 24.91 -5.97
CA TYR A 102 -1.66 24.62 -6.55
C TYR A 102 -1.38 25.41 -7.84
N PRO A 103 -0.10 25.76 -8.11
CA PRO A 103 0.32 26.40 -9.36
C PRO A 103 0.44 25.37 -10.50
N ILE A 104 -0.70 24.91 -11.00
CA ILE A 104 -0.78 23.91 -12.09
C ILE A 104 -1.25 24.53 -13.41
N ASN A 105 -0.90 23.87 -14.52
CA ASN A 105 -1.37 24.21 -15.87
C ASN A 105 -2.32 23.12 -16.40
N GLY A 106 -2.38 22.92 -17.72
CA GLY A 106 -3.26 21.94 -18.36
C GLY A 106 -2.89 20.47 -18.15
N LEU A 107 -3.85 19.62 -18.47
CA LEU A 107 -3.78 18.17 -18.41
C LEU A 107 -4.51 17.60 -19.62
N GLU A 108 -3.93 16.61 -20.28
CA GLU A 108 -4.66 15.74 -21.19
C GLU A 108 -4.81 14.36 -20.54
N LEU A 109 -6.06 13.92 -20.41
CA LEU A 109 -6.46 12.65 -19.82
C LEU A 109 -7.29 11.86 -20.82
N ASP A 110 -6.75 10.74 -21.26
CA ASP A 110 -7.43 9.80 -22.14
C ASP A 110 -7.82 8.56 -21.35
N ASN A 111 -9.09 8.47 -20.94
CA ASN A 111 -9.64 7.26 -20.34
C ASN A 111 -9.95 6.24 -21.44
N ASP A 112 -9.00 5.33 -21.65
CA ASP A 112 -8.99 4.35 -22.74
C ASP A 112 -9.78 3.08 -22.43
N LEU A 113 -9.97 2.75 -21.14
CA LEU A 113 -10.77 1.60 -20.70
C LEU A 113 -11.50 1.89 -19.38
N THR A 114 -12.78 1.52 -19.33
CA THR A 114 -13.57 1.45 -18.10
C THR A 114 -14.20 0.08 -18.00
N ASP A 115 -13.65 -0.82 -17.19
CA ASP A 115 -14.26 -2.14 -16.92
C ASP A 115 -15.15 -2.11 -15.66
N LEU A 116 -15.26 -0.95 -15.01
CA LEU A 116 -16.14 -0.71 -13.86
C LEU A 116 -17.61 -0.53 -14.28
N PRO A 117 -18.56 -1.29 -13.70
CA PRO A 117 -19.98 -1.07 -13.96
C PRO A 117 -20.50 0.28 -13.45
N ILE A 118 -21.00 1.09 -14.38
CA ILE A 118 -21.48 2.46 -14.09
C ILE A 118 -22.85 2.44 -13.41
N LYS A 119 -23.04 3.32 -12.39
CA LYS A 119 -24.31 3.52 -11.65
C LYS A 119 -24.80 2.30 -10.84
N LYS A 120 -23.92 1.38 -10.45
CA LYS A 120 -24.26 0.16 -9.69
C LYS A 120 -23.70 0.13 -8.26
N GLY A 121 -23.59 1.30 -7.63
CA GLY A 121 -23.11 1.39 -6.24
C GLY A 121 -21.60 1.14 -6.06
N LEU A 122 -20.83 1.13 -7.15
CA LEU A 122 -19.36 0.96 -7.17
C LEU A 122 -18.57 2.28 -7.35
N SER A 123 -19.26 3.42 -7.21
CA SER A 123 -18.68 4.78 -7.19
C SER A 123 -17.86 5.20 -8.41
N SER A 124 -18.40 5.00 -9.61
CA SER A 124 -17.75 5.40 -10.86
C SER A 124 -17.41 6.90 -10.97
N SER A 125 -18.22 7.81 -10.38
CA SER A 125 -17.91 9.26 -10.38
C SER A 125 -16.72 9.59 -9.47
N ALA A 126 -16.68 8.97 -8.29
CA ALA A 126 -15.60 9.14 -7.33
C ALA A 126 -14.26 8.60 -7.87
N ALA A 127 -14.28 7.39 -8.45
CA ALA A 127 -13.09 6.83 -9.12
C ALA A 127 -12.55 7.76 -10.21
N PHE A 128 -13.44 8.41 -10.96
CA PHE A 128 -13.06 9.39 -11.97
C PHE A 128 -12.49 10.69 -11.36
N CYS A 129 -13.06 11.18 -10.25
CA CYS A 129 -12.51 12.33 -9.53
C CYS A 129 -11.10 12.04 -9.01
N VAL A 130 -10.91 10.89 -8.35
CA VAL A 130 -9.61 10.42 -7.87
C VAL A 130 -8.61 10.27 -9.02
N LEU A 131 -9.04 9.74 -10.17
CA LEU A 131 -8.19 9.61 -11.36
C LEU A 131 -7.64 10.96 -11.81
N VAL A 132 -8.49 11.99 -11.87
CA VAL A 132 -8.07 13.35 -12.26
C VAL A 132 -7.12 13.93 -11.23
N VAL A 133 -7.40 13.80 -9.93
CA VAL A 133 -6.48 14.28 -8.87
C VAL A 133 -5.12 13.59 -8.98
N ARG A 134 -5.12 12.27 -9.08
CA ARG A 134 -3.91 11.45 -9.19
C ARG A 134 -3.09 11.78 -10.43
N ALA A 135 -3.76 12.10 -11.55
CA ALA A 135 -3.11 12.56 -12.76
C ALA A 135 -2.34 13.87 -12.55
N PHE A 136 -2.97 14.87 -11.94
CA PHE A 136 -2.30 16.11 -11.59
C PHE A 136 -1.20 15.89 -10.56
N ASN A 137 -1.47 15.13 -9.49
CA ASN A 137 -0.50 14.85 -8.43
C ASN A 137 0.80 14.30 -9.00
N ARG A 138 0.70 13.26 -9.84
CA ARG A 138 1.86 12.58 -10.42
C ARG A 138 2.57 13.41 -11.50
N LEU A 139 1.83 14.08 -12.40
CA LEU A 139 2.45 14.84 -13.50
C LEU A 139 3.09 16.16 -13.05
N TYR A 140 2.53 16.81 -12.04
CA TYR A 140 3.07 18.06 -11.48
C TYR A 140 3.92 17.84 -10.22
N ASN A 141 4.08 16.58 -9.79
CA ASN A 141 4.78 16.21 -8.56
C ASN A 141 4.29 17.04 -7.35
N LEU A 142 2.97 17.07 -7.14
CA LEU A 142 2.36 17.88 -6.09
C LEU A 142 2.61 17.34 -4.67
N LYS A 143 3.17 16.12 -4.57
CA LYS A 143 3.51 15.44 -3.31
C LYS A 143 2.28 15.21 -2.40
N LEU A 144 1.10 15.03 -2.99
CA LEU A 144 -0.12 14.72 -2.24
C LEU A 144 -0.10 13.28 -1.74
N THR A 145 -0.47 13.10 -0.47
CA THR A 145 -0.78 11.81 0.15
C THR A 145 -2.10 11.24 -0.40
N LEU A 146 -2.35 9.94 -0.22
CA LEU A 146 -3.63 9.32 -0.62
C LEU A 146 -4.85 9.96 0.05
N LYS A 147 -4.70 10.42 1.30
CA LYS A 147 -5.73 11.15 2.03
C LYS A 147 -6.03 12.50 1.38
N GLU A 148 -5.01 13.23 0.96
CA GLU A 148 -5.19 14.51 0.26
C GLU A 148 -5.76 14.32 -1.14
N GLU A 149 -5.40 13.24 -1.83
CA GLU A 149 -6.04 12.87 -3.11
C GLU A 149 -7.54 12.63 -2.92
N MET A 150 -7.91 11.87 -1.88
CA MET A 150 -9.30 11.59 -1.51
C MET A 150 -10.08 12.87 -1.18
N GLU A 151 -9.51 13.77 -0.36
CA GLU A 151 -10.18 15.02 0.03
C GLU A 151 -10.34 15.98 -1.16
N LEU A 152 -9.32 16.13 -2.01
CA LEU A 152 -9.45 16.98 -3.21
C LEU A 152 -10.44 16.41 -4.22
N ALA A 153 -10.51 15.08 -4.36
CA ALA A 153 -11.52 14.41 -5.17
C ALA A 153 -12.93 14.67 -4.62
N TYR A 154 -13.11 14.60 -3.30
CA TYR A 154 -14.36 14.92 -2.62
C TYR A 154 -14.79 16.38 -2.81
N LEU A 155 -13.86 17.33 -2.64
CA LEU A 155 -14.11 18.75 -2.90
C LEU A 155 -14.45 19.01 -4.37
N GLY A 156 -13.79 18.31 -5.29
CA GLY A 156 -14.08 18.39 -6.71
C GLY A 156 -15.49 17.91 -7.04
N GLU A 157 -15.89 16.75 -6.51
CA GLU A 157 -17.22 16.20 -6.74
C GLU A 157 -18.32 17.07 -6.11
N THR A 158 -18.12 17.61 -4.91
CA THR A 158 -19.06 18.50 -4.23
C THR A 158 -19.17 19.89 -4.86
N THR A 159 -18.24 20.26 -5.75
CA THR A 159 -18.35 21.46 -6.59
C THR A 159 -19.40 21.27 -7.71
N THR A 160 -19.75 20.03 -8.03
CA THR A 160 -20.80 19.67 -8.99
C THR A 160 -22.17 19.59 -8.30
N PRO A 161 -23.29 19.46 -9.05
CA PRO A 161 -24.60 19.15 -8.47
C PRO A 161 -24.72 17.77 -7.79
N SER A 162 -23.66 16.94 -7.82
CA SER A 162 -23.64 15.63 -7.17
C SER A 162 -23.73 15.76 -5.65
N ARG A 163 -24.44 14.83 -5.01
CA ARG A 163 -24.54 14.71 -3.54
C ARG A 163 -23.84 13.43 -3.09
N CYS A 164 -22.58 13.29 -3.51
CA CYS A 164 -21.77 12.12 -3.24
C CYS A 164 -21.32 12.10 -1.77
N GLY A 165 -21.20 10.90 -1.23
CA GLY A 165 -20.67 10.66 0.09
C GLY A 165 -19.15 10.78 0.13
N ARG A 166 -18.58 11.19 1.27
CA ARG A 166 -17.11 11.25 1.45
C ARG A 166 -16.48 9.86 1.35
N MET A 167 -17.23 8.82 1.75
CA MET A 167 -16.80 7.43 1.66
C MET A 167 -16.53 6.95 0.22
N ASP A 168 -17.13 7.58 -0.78
CA ASP A 168 -17.00 7.12 -2.16
C ASP A 168 -15.59 7.35 -2.73
N GLN A 169 -14.89 8.35 -2.21
CA GLN A 169 -13.52 8.68 -2.62
C GLN A 169 -12.48 7.73 -2.03
N ALA A 170 -12.87 6.81 -1.16
CA ALA A 170 -12.01 5.76 -0.61
C ALA A 170 -11.36 4.86 -1.67
N CYS A 171 -11.87 4.86 -2.91
CA CYS A 171 -11.18 4.26 -4.06
C CYS A 171 -9.75 4.79 -4.27
N ALA A 172 -9.39 5.94 -3.69
CA ALA A 172 -8.02 6.43 -3.61
C ALA A 172 -7.06 5.42 -2.95
N TYR A 173 -7.52 4.62 -1.98
CA TYR A 173 -6.71 3.63 -1.27
C TYR A 173 -6.54 2.29 -2.00
N GLY A 174 -7.04 2.18 -3.23
CA GLY A 174 -6.86 0.97 -4.03
C GLY A 174 -7.65 -0.22 -3.48
N ASN A 175 -7.10 -1.43 -3.64
CA ASN A 175 -7.76 -2.69 -3.26
C ASN A 175 -7.53 -3.10 -1.81
N ARG A 176 -6.89 -2.25 -1.00
CA ARG A 176 -6.71 -2.51 0.42
C ARG A 176 -8.02 -2.20 1.15
N PRO A 177 -8.49 -3.10 2.03
CA PRO A 177 -9.63 -2.77 2.86
C PRO A 177 -9.21 -1.72 3.90
N ILE A 178 -10.03 -0.69 4.04
CA ILE A 178 -9.85 0.38 5.01
C ILE A 178 -11.11 0.51 5.86
N MET A 179 -10.94 0.84 7.14
CA MET A 179 -12.00 1.39 7.97
C MET A 179 -11.96 2.91 7.90
N MET A 180 -13.12 3.54 7.66
CA MET A 180 -13.27 4.98 7.80
C MET A 180 -14.17 5.32 8.98
N VAL A 181 -13.77 6.33 9.76
CA VAL A 181 -14.51 6.85 10.91
C VAL A 181 -14.93 8.29 10.63
N PHE A 182 -16.23 8.57 10.78
CA PHE A 182 -16.83 9.88 10.55
C PHE A 182 -17.32 10.48 11.87
N ASP A 183 -16.79 11.66 12.22
CA ASP A 183 -17.12 12.39 13.45
C ASP A 183 -17.34 13.87 13.11
N GLY A 184 -18.55 14.19 12.64
CA GLY A 184 -18.84 15.51 12.07
C GLY A 184 -18.04 15.74 10.79
N GLU A 185 -17.27 16.83 10.74
CA GLU A 185 -16.38 17.16 9.61
C GLU A 185 -15.08 16.34 9.59
N SER A 186 -14.74 15.68 10.71
CA SER A 186 -13.52 14.88 10.83
C SER A 186 -13.69 13.52 10.16
N THR A 187 -12.64 13.08 9.46
CA THR A 187 -12.55 11.76 8.86
C THR A 187 -11.19 11.14 9.16
N GLU A 188 -11.22 9.95 9.74
CA GLU A 188 -10.07 9.10 10.01
C GLU A 188 -10.14 7.87 9.11
N VAL A 189 -8.97 7.42 8.64
CA VAL A 189 -8.85 6.25 7.76
C VAL A 189 -7.80 5.33 8.37
N ILE A 190 -8.15 4.06 8.54
CA ILE A 190 -7.31 3.01 9.13
C ILE A 190 -7.24 1.87 8.10
N GLU A 191 -6.05 1.51 7.64
CA GLU A 191 -5.85 0.35 6.77
C GLU A 191 -6.01 -0.96 7.56
N LEU A 192 -6.73 -1.94 7.00
CA LEU A 192 -6.99 -3.21 7.66
C LEU A 192 -6.05 -4.30 7.13
N LYS A 193 -5.53 -5.12 8.04
CA LYS A 193 -4.72 -6.29 7.69
C LYS A 193 -5.62 -7.45 7.29
N VAL A 194 -5.20 -8.20 6.27
CA VAL A 194 -5.95 -9.36 5.77
C VAL A 194 -5.01 -10.56 5.77
N PRO A 195 -5.07 -11.49 6.74
CA PRO A 195 -4.07 -12.56 6.83
C PRO A 195 -4.28 -13.68 5.79
N GLN A 196 -5.46 -13.75 5.17
CA GLN A 196 -5.79 -14.74 4.14
C GLN A 196 -6.76 -14.17 3.10
N ASP A 197 -6.70 -14.67 1.87
CA ASP A 197 -7.59 -14.24 0.79
C ASP A 197 -9.08 -14.35 1.21
N LEU A 198 -9.84 -13.27 1.00
CA LEU A 198 -11.29 -13.26 1.14
C LEU A 198 -11.93 -13.23 -0.25
N PHE A 199 -12.79 -14.21 -0.52
CA PHE A 199 -13.44 -14.37 -1.82
C PHE A 199 -14.86 -13.80 -1.78
N LEU A 200 -15.12 -12.82 -2.63
CA LEU A 200 -16.43 -12.18 -2.76
C LEU A 200 -17.00 -12.28 -4.17
N VAL A 201 -18.33 -12.33 -4.27
CA VAL A 201 -19.04 -12.12 -5.54
C VAL A 201 -19.97 -10.94 -5.37
N ILE A 202 -19.86 -9.97 -6.27
CA ILE A 202 -20.78 -8.84 -6.38
C ILE A 202 -21.78 -9.17 -7.48
N VAL A 203 -23.07 -8.97 -7.25
CA VAL A 203 -24.13 -9.25 -8.21
C VAL A 203 -24.95 -7.98 -8.45
N ASP A 204 -24.96 -7.49 -9.68
CA ASP A 204 -25.96 -6.55 -10.15
C ASP A 204 -27.27 -7.30 -10.36
N LEU A 205 -28.30 -6.94 -9.61
CA LEU A 205 -29.59 -7.62 -9.61
C LEU A 205 -30.39 -7.36 -10.90
N GLY A 206 -29.93 -6.44 -11.77
CA GLY A 206 -30.58 -6.12 -13.04
C GLY A 206 -31.90 -5.35 -12.89
N ALA A 207 -32.15 -4.81 -11.69
CA ALA A 207 -33.35 -4.06 -11.36
C ALA A 207 -33.05 -2.58 -11.09
N SER A 208 -34.12 -1.78 -10.97
CA SER A 208 -34.05 -0.34 -10.76
C SER A 208 -34.54 0.03 -9.38
N LYS A 209 -33.82 0.95 -8.73
CA LYS A 209 -34.23 1.62 -7.47
C LYS A 209 -34.02 3.13 -7.58
N ASN A 210 -34.80 3.90 -6.83
CA ASN A 210 -34.63 5.35 -6.73
C ASN A 210 -33.69 5.71 -5.57
N THR A 211 -32.39 5.72 -5.85
CA THR A 211 -31.37 6.06 -4.84
C THR A 211 -31.57 7.45 -4.25
N LYS A 212 -32.04 8.43 -5.03
CA LYS A 212 -32.27 9.80 -4.54
C LYS A 212 -33.38 9.83 -3.49
N GLU A 213 -34.44 9.07 -3.72
CA GLU A 213 -35.56 8.97 -2.79
C GLU A 213 -35.18 8.25 -1.50
N ILE A 214 -34.46 7.12 -1.59
CA ILE A 214 -33.92 6.42 -0.41
C ILE A 214 -33.10 7.39 0.44
N LEU A 215 -32.13 8.08 -0.18
CA LEU A 215 -31.26 9.01 0.55
C LEU A 215 -32.06 10.18 1.14
N GLN A 216 -33.05 10.72 0.42
CA GLN A 216 -33.91 11.79 0.93
C GLN A 216 -34.69 11.34 2.17
N GLN A 217 -35.34 10.17 2.12
CA GLN A 217 -36.16 9.66 3.23
C GLN A 217 -35.31 9.30 4.46
N LEU A 218 -34.13 8.71 4.25
CA LEU A 218 -33.20 8.42 5.36
C LEU A 218 -32.61 9.71 5.95
N ASN A 219 -32.23 10.70 5.13
CA ASN A 219 -31.72 11.99 5.63
C ASN A 219 -32.76 12.77 6.44
N GLN A 220 -34.05 12.68 6.09
CA GLN A 220 -35.13 13.29 6.87
C GLN A 220 -35.26 12.74 8.30
N CYS A 221 -34.63 11.61 8.60
CA CYS A 221 -34.57 11.06 9.94
C CYS A 221 -33.55 11.77 10.84
N TYR A 222 -32.73 12.67 10.30
CA TYR A 222 -31.68 13.41 11.00
C TYR A 222 -31.94 14.93 10.98
N PRO A 223 -31.33 15.71 11.90
CA PRO A 223 -30.47 15.29 13.00
C PRO A 223 -31.24 14.87 14.28
N VAL A 224 -32.55 15.13 14.35
CA VAL A 224 -33.39 14.83 15.52
C VAL A 224 -34.58 14.00 15.06
N ALA A 225 -34.79 12.84 15.69
CA ALA A 225 -35.91 11.97 15.39
C ALA A 225 -37.19 12.50 16.06
N SER A 226 -38.28 12.52 15.31
CA SER A 226 -39.62 12.99 15.72
C SER A 226 -40.66 11.87 15.83
N ASN A 227 -40.35 10.66 15.36
CA ASN A 227 -41.22 9.50 15.42
C ASN A 227 -40.40 8.20 15.53
N GLU A 228 -41.09 7.07 15.72
CA GLU A 228 -40.47 5.75 15.92
C GLU A 228 -39.65 5.28 14.70
N VAL A 229 -40.11 5.54 13.48
CA VAL A 229 -39.38 5.19 12.24
C VAL A 229 -38.03 5.92 12.21
N GLN A 230 -38.03 7.23 12.49
CA GLN A 230 -36.80 8.02 12.54
C GLN A 230 -35.87 7.58 13.67
N GLN A 231 -36.41 7.21 14.84
CA GLN A 231 -35.61 6.66 15.94
C GLN A 231 -34.96 5.33 15.57
N ASN A 232 -35.69 4.45 14.86
CA ASN A 232 -35.16 3.18 14.37
C ASN A 232 -34.04 3.36 13.35
N VAL A 233 -34.20 4.31 12.42
CA VAL A 233 -33.15 4.67 11.45
C VAL A 233 -31.89 5.16 12.18
N GLN A 234 -32.03 6.10 13.12
CA GLN A 234 -30.88 6.61 13.89
C GLN A 234 -30.24 5.52 14.77
N LYS A 235 -31.03 4.61 15.34
CA LYS A 235 -30.55 3.48 16.14
C LYS A 235 -29.71 2.52 15.30
N TYR A 236 -30.17 2.18 14.09
CA TYR A 236 -29.44 1.30 13.20
C TYR A 236 -28.16 1.95 12.69
N LEU A 237 -28.26 3.13 12.05
CA LEU A 237 -27.12 3.82 11.46
C LEU A 237 -26.10 4.32 12.50
N GLY A 238 -26.53 4.47 13.76
CA GLY A 238 -25.65 4.71 14.89
C GLY A 238 -25.13 3.41 15.49
N THR A 239 -25.78 2.95 16.56
CA THR A 239 -25.24 1.91 17.45
C THR A 239 -25.10 0.53 16.79
N ILE A 240 -26.13 0.08 16.05
CA ILE A 240 -26.15 -1.30 15.52
C ILE A 240 -25.12 -1.46 14.40
N SER A 241 -25.12 -0.54 13.43
CA SER A 241 -24.18 -0.52 12.31
C SER A 241 -22.74 -0.39 12.79
N ALA A 242 -22.47 0.51 13.74
CA ALA A 242 -21.15 0.66 14.35
C ALA A 242 -20.65 -0.64 15.01
N GLN A 243 -21.51 -1.31 15.80
CA GLN A 243 -21.15 -2.57 16.44
C GLN A 243 -20.83 -3.66 15.41
N ILE A 244 -21.70 -3.87 14.41
CA ILE A 244 -21.48 -4.89 13.38
C ILE A 244 -20.22 -4.58 12.57
N THR A 245 -19.97 -3.31 12.26
CA THR A 245 -18.79 -2.88 11.51
C THR A 245 -17.51 -3.14 12.31
N GLN A 246 -17.49 -2.84 13.61
CA GLN A 246 -16.31 -3.13 14.44
C GLN A 246 -16.07 -4.64 14.59
N GLU A 247 -17.12 -5.44 14.81
CA GLU A 247 -17.02 -6.91 14.81
C GLU A 247 -16.52 -7.45 13.45
N ALA A 248 -16.84 -6.77 12.35
CA ALA A 248 -16.38 -7.13 11.01
C ALA A 248 -14.90 -6.78 10.78
N VAL A 249 -14.40 -5.68 11.36
CA VAL A 249 -12.96 -5.38 11.39
C VAL A 249 -12.21 -6.54 12.07
N ASP A 250 -12.65 -6.92 13.27
CA ASP A 250 -12.01 -8.03 14.01
C ASP A 250 -12.06 -9.36 13.24
N ALA A 251 -13.11 -9.59 12.45
CA ALA A 251 -13.22 -10.77 11.60
C ALA A 251 -12.26 -10.71 10.40
N ILE A 252 -12.13 -9.56 9.74
CA ILE A 252 -11.20 -9.36 8.62
C ILE A 252 -9.75 -9.54 9.08
N GLU A 253 -9.36 -8.90 10.19
CA GLU A 253 -7.99 -8.95 10.71
C GLU A 253 -7.58 -10.34 11.22
N ARG A 254 -8.55 -11.17 11.60
CA ARG A 254 -8.34 -12.59 11.93
C ARG A 254 -8.44 -13.52 10.73
N GLY A 255 -8.85 -13.03 9.56
CA GLY A 255 -9.12 -13.87 8.39
C GLY A 255 -10.36 -14.75 8.51
N ASP A 256 -11.29 -14.43 9.41
CA ASP A 256 -12.47 -15.25 9.70
C ASP A 256 -13.61 -14.99 8.71
N ALA A 257 -13.47 -15.53 7.49
CA ALA A 257 -14.49 -15.44 6.44
C ALA A 257 -15.88 -15.98 6.89
N PRO A 258 -15.99 -17.11 7.63
CA PRO A 258 -17.26 -17.56 8.18
C PRO A 258 -17.95 -16.54 9.08
N GLN A 259 -17.21 -15.94 10.03
CA GLN A 259 -17.75 -14.90 10.90
C GLN A 259 -18.18 -13.66 10.10
N LEU A 260 -17.40 -13.26 9.09
CA LEU A 260 -17.78 -12.16 8.21
C LEU A 260 -19.10 -12.44 7.48
N GLY A 261 -19.32 -13.68 7.04
CA GLY A 261 -20.60 -14.13 6.46
C GLY A 261 -21.78 -14.06 7.44
N ILE A 262 -21.58 -14.43 8.69
CA ILE A 262 -22.58 -14.28 9.76
C ILE A 262 -22.93 -12.81 9.97
N LEU A 263 -21.91 -11.94 10.02
CA LEU A 263 -22.08 -10.50 10.18
C LEU A 263 -22.79 -9.86 8.98
N MET A 264 -22.53 -10.30 7.75
CA MET A 264 -23.27 -9.84 6.57
C MET A 264 -24.76 -10.16 6.68
N LYS A 265 -25.12 -11.40 7.10
CA LYS A 265 -26.52 -11.80 7.30
C LYS A 265 -27.19 -10.98 8.40
N ARG A 266 -26.50 -10.78 9.53
CA ARG A 266 -26.97 -9.94 10.65
C ARG A 266 -27.17 -8.49 10.18
N SER A 267 -26.22 -7.94 9.43
CA SER A 267 -26.29 -6.58 8.88
C SER A 267 -27.53 -6.40 7.99
N GLN A 268 -27.81 -7.37 7.11
CA GLN A 268 -29.00 -7.34 6.26
C GLN A 268 -30.29 -7.43 7.08
N GLN A 269 -30.40 -8.37 8.01
CA GLN A 269 -31.60 -8.55 8.84
C GLN A 269 -31.92 -7.30 9.67
N GLU A 270 -30.89 -6.71 10.29
CA GLU A 270 -31.02 -5.49 11.08
C GLU A 270 -31.38 -4.28 10.19
N PHE A 271 -30.81 -4.21 8.97
CA PHE A 271 -31.18 -3.20 7.98
C PHE A 271 -32.65 -3.32 7.61
N ASP A 272 -33.10 -4.52 7.26
CA ASP A 272 -34.47 -4.78 6.84
C ASP A 272 -35.46 -4.37 7.95
N GLN A 273 -35.17 -4.77 9.19
CA GLN A 273 -36.03 -4.47 10.34
C GLN A 273 -36.15 -2.97 10.62
N HIS A 274 -35.05 -2.21 10.52
CA HIS A 274 -35.02 -0.82 10.98
C HIS A 274 -35.23 0.21 9.86
N LEU A 275 -34.79 -0.08 8.63
CA LEU A 275 -34.72 0.91 7.55
C LEU A 275 -35.82 0.74 6.49
N ILE A 276 -36.34 -0.48 6.26
CA ILE A 276 -37.48 -0.68 5.34
C ILE A 276 -38.67 0.24 5.68
N PRO A 277 -39.09 0.41 6.94
CA PRO A 277 -40.21 1.28 7.28
C PRO A 277 -40.03 2.75 6.86
N ALA A 278 -38.80 3.23 6.68
CA ALA A 278 -38.52 4.59 6.23
C ALA A 278 -38.70 4.77 4.71
N SER A 279 -38.54 3.70 3.93
CA SER A 279 -38.67 3.71 2.47
C SER A 279 -39.19 2.36 1.93
N PRO A 280 -40.45 1.96 2.24
CA PRO A 280 -40.89 0.60 1.96
C PRO A 280 -40.86 0.23 0.48
N GLU A 281 -41.24 1.16 -0.39
CA GLU A 281 -41.30 0.93 -1.85
C GLU A 281 -39.91 0.66 -2.45
N GLN A 282 -38.85 1.22 -1.87
CA GLN A 282 -37.50 1.12 -2.40
C GLN A 282 -36.64 0.06 -1.69
N LEU A 283 -36.87 -0.16 -0.38
CA LEU A 283 -36.01 -1.00 0.46
C LEU A 283 -36.53 -2.41 0.70
N THR A 284 -37.78 -2.74 0.35
CA THR A 284 -38.32 -4.11 0.48
C THR A 284 -37.56 -5.14 -0.35
N ALA A 285 -36.91 -4.72 -1.45
CA ALA A 285 -35.90 -5.49 -2.18
C ALA A 285 -36.20 -6.99 -2.45
N PRO A 286 -37.33 -7.34 -3.09
CA PRO A 286 -37.72 -8.72 -3.30
C PRO A 286 -36.68 -9.56 -4.07
N LEU A 287 -35.98 -8.97 -5.06
CA LEU A 287 -34.95 -9.71 -5.82
C LEU A 287 -33.70 -9.94 -4.99
N LEU A 288 -33.30 -8.97 -4.17
CA LEU A 288 -32.21 -9.15 -3.21
C LEU A 288 -32.51 -10.34 -2.30
N HIS A 289 -33.68 -10.37 -1.66
CA HIS A 289 -34.03 -11.46 -0.74
C HIS A 289 -34.25 -12.80 -1.45
N GLN A 290 -34.76 -12.80 -2.68
CA GLN A 290 -34.82 -14.01 -3.50
C GLN A 290 -33.42 -14.59 -3.70
N LEU A 291 -32.44 -13.75 -4.03
CA LEU A 291 -31.08 -14.18 -4.30
C LEU A 291 -30.34 -14.63 -3.02
N LEU A 292 -30.45 -13.86 -1.93
CA LEU A 292 -29.85 -14.19 -0.63
C LEU A 292 -30.30 -15.56 -0.11
N ASN A 293 -31.55 -15.94 -0.39
CA ASN A 293 -32.15 -17.20 0.04
C ASN A 293 -32.17 -18.27 -1.07
N TYR A 294 -31.52 -18.04 -2.21
CA TYR A 294 -31.61 -18.96 -3.36
C TYR A 294 -30.93 -20.30 -3.03
N PRO A 295 -31.67 -21.44 -2.98
CA PRO A 295 -31.14 -22.70 -2.47
C PRO A 295 -29.89 -23.21 -3.20
N PRO A 296 -29.77 -23.11 -4.55
CA PRO A 296 -28.55 -23.53 -5.26
C PRO A 296 -27.26 -22.81 -4.84
N LEU A 297 -27.33 -21.59 -4.29
CA LEU A 297 -26.15 -20.83 -3.86
C LEU A 297 -25.71 -21.16 -2.44
N GLN A 298 -26.64 -21.65 -1.59
CA GLN A 298 -26.39 -21.88 -0.16
C GLN A 298 -25.16 -22.75 0.15
N PRO A 299 -24.82 -23.80 -0.64
CA PRO A 299 -23.62 -24.58 -0.40
C PRO A 299 -22.29 -23.81 -0.57
N TYR A 300 -22.29 -22.68 -1.28
CA TYR A 300 -21.08 -21.94 -1.67
C TYR A 300 -20.89 -20.65 -0.89
N ILE A 301 -21.97 -20.05 -0.39
CA ILE A 301 -21.95 -18.78 0.34
C ILE A 301 -21.75 -18.98 1.84
N LEU A 302 -20.96 -18.09 2.45
CA LEU A 302 -20.86 -17.94 3.90
C LEU A 302 -21.88 -16.89 4.39
N GLY A 303 -22.12 -15.85 3.60
CA GLY A 303 -23.18 -14.86 3.81
C GLY A 303 -23.25 -13.82 2.70
N GLY A 304 -24.22 -12.92 2.79
CA GLY A 304 -24.41 -11.85 1.82
C GLY A 304 -25.36 -10.78 2.30
N LYS A 305 -25.32 -9.63 1.64
CA LYS A 305 -26.14 -8.44 1.91
C LYS A 305 -26.23 -7.55 0.66
N GLY A 306 -27.14 -6.58 0.65
CA GLY A 306 -27.13 -5.52 -0.35
C GLY A 306 -25.95 -4.55 -0.17
N VAL A 307 -25.76 -3.67 -1.15
CA VAL A 307 -24.62 -2.74 -1.24
C VAL A 307 -25.11 -1.30 -1.46
N GLY A 308 -24.41 -0.35 -0.84
CA GLY A 308 -24.63 1.09 -1.04
C GLY A 308 -25.99 1.52 -0.51
N SER A 309 -26.85 2.10 -1.36
CA SER A 309 -28.21 2.50 -0.94
C SER A 309 -29.20 1.33 -0.76
N GLN A 310 -28.75 0.06 -0.79
CA GLN A 310 -29.58 -1.13 -0.56
C GLN A 310 -30.70 -1.30 -1.60
N GLY A 311 -31.82 -1.99 -1.32
CA GLY A 311 -32.84 -2.23 -2.35
C GLY A 311 -32.40 -3.20 -3.45
N ASP A 312 -33.19 -3.31 -4.53
CA ASP A 312 -32.90 -4.16 -5.69
C ASP A 312 -31.86 -3.54 -6.66
N GLY A 313 -30.71 -3.13 -6.10
CA GLY A 313 -29.57 -2.63 -6.87
C GLY A 313 -28.49 -3.69 -7.03
N THR A 314 -27.66 -3.83 -5.99
CA THR A 314 -26.47 -4.66 -6.02
C THR A 314 -26.37 -5.43 -4.70
N ALA A 315 -25.99 -6.70 -4.80
CA ALA A 315 -25.72 -7.59 -3.68
C ALA A 315 -24.23 -7.95 -3.62
N GLN A 316 -23.75 -8.25 -2.44
CA GLN A 316 -22.42 -8.82 -2.21
C GLN A 316 -22.55 -10.10 -1.41
N PHE A 317 -21.68 -11.06 -1.72
CA PHE A 317 -21.60 -12.36 -1.07
C PHE A 317 -20.16 -12.65 -0.73
N ILE A 318 -19.93 -13.18 0.48
CA ILE A 318 -18.68 -13.86 0.79
C ILE A 318 -18.85 -15.36 0.58
N VAL A 319 -17.89 -15.96 -0.14
CA VAL A 319 -17.89 -17.38 -0.50
C VAL A 319 -16.68 -18.09 0.11
N LYS A 320 -16.73 -19.43 0.15
CA LYS A 320 -15.74 -20.25 0.86
C LYS A 320 -14.32 -20.17 0.27
N ASP A 321 -14.23 -20.17 -1.05
CA ASP A 321 -12.99 -20.28 -1.80
C ASP A 321 -13.21 -19.85 -3.27
N GLU A 322 -12.13 -19.82 -4.05
CA GLU A 322 -12.17 -19.48 -5.48
C GLU A 322 -13.05 -20.44 -6.31
N ALA A 323 -13.07 -21.73 -5.97
CA ALA A 323 -13.91 -22.71 -6.68
C ALA A 323 -15.40 -22.42 -6.46
N SER A 324 -15.77 -22.08 -5.23
CA SER A 324 -17.11 -21.65 -4.84
C SER A 324 -17.50 -20.35 -5.52
N GLN A 325 -16.56 -19.42 -5.70
CA GLN A 325 -16.76 -18.18 -6.46
C GLN A 325 -17.13 -18.47 -7.93
N GLN A 326 -16.39 -19.36 -8.59
CA GLN A 326 -16.69 -19.77 -9.97
C GLN A 326 -18.04 -20.48 -10.07
N LYS A 327 -18.35 -21.37 -9.12
CA LYS A 327 -19.65 -22.07 -9.08
C LYS A 327 -20.81 -21.13 -8.84
N PHE A 328 -20.65 -20.17 -7.95
CA PHE A 328 -21.63 -19.11 -7.71
C PHE A 328 -21.95 -18.38 -9.02
N ILE A 329 -20.93 -17.90 -9.75
CA ILE A 329 -21.10 -17.16 -11.01
C ILE A 329 -21.82 -18.01 -12.05
N GLN A 330 -21.42 -19.27 -12.24
CA GLN A 330 -22.08 -20.21 -13.16
C GLN A 330 -23.57 -20.40 -12.85
N ILE A 331 -23.94 -20.40 -11.57
CA ILE A 331 -25.34 -20.51 -11.14
C ILE A 331 -26.11 -19.23 -11.48
N ILE A 332 -25.52 -18.05 -11.23
CA ILE A 332 -26.15 -16.77 -11.59
C ILE A 332 -26.39 -16.70 -13.11
N GLU A 333 -25.38 -16.99 -13.92
CA GLU A 333 -25.50 -16.92 -15.38
C GLU A 333 -26.58 -17.86 -15.94
N ARG A 334 -26.74 -19.03 -15.31
CA ARG A 334 -27.75 -20.03 -15.71
C ARG A 334 -29.16 -19.66 -15.25
N ASP A 335 -29.30 -19.30 -13.97
CA ASP A 335 -30.61 -19.20 -13.31
C ASP A 335 -31.17 -17.76 -13.30
N PHE A 336 -30.29 -16.76 -13.44
CA PHE A 336 -30.61 -15.33 -13.47
C PHE A 336 -29.85 -14.62 -14.60
N PRO A 337 -30.11 -14.93 -15.88
CA PRO A 337 -29.35 -14.38 -17.03
C PRO A 337 -29.45 -12.84 -17.17
N GLN A 338 -30.40 -12.20 -16.47
CA GLN A 338 -30.52 -10.76 -16.38
C GLN A 338 -29.56 -10.11 -15.36
N MET A 339 -28.95 -10.89 -14.47
CA MET A 339 -28.00 -10.43 -13.46
C MET A 339 -26.58 -10.51 -13.98
N GLN A 340 -25.71 -9.61 -13.49
CA GLN A 340 -24.29 -9.62 -13.83
C GLN A 340 -23.46 -9.84 -12.57
N SER A 341 -22.49 -10.76 -12.63
CA SER A 341 -21.60 -11.05 -11.50
C SER A 341 -20.20 -10.49 -11.74
N LEU A 342 -19.59 -9.96 -10.69
CA LEU A 342 -18.19 -9.55 -10.66
C LEU A 342 -17.45 -10.32 -9.58
N LYS A 343 -16.27 -10.81 -9.93
CA LYS A 343 -15.33 -11.43 -8.99
C LYS A 343 -14.54 -10.35 -8.26
N LEU A 344 -14.55 -10.43 -6.93
CA LEU A 344 -13.66 -9.66 -6.07
C LEU A 344 -12.90 -10.61 -5.15
N THR A 345 -11.59 -10.45 -5.06
CA THR A 345 -10.76 -11.14 -4.07
C THR A 345 -9.99 -10.08 -3.32
N ILE A 346 -10.27 -9.95 -2.03
CA ILE A 346 -9.43 -9.14 -1.14
C ILE A 346 -8.23 -10.02 -0.82
N LYS A 347 -7.06 -9.64 -1.32
CA LYS A 347 -5.84 -10.43 -1.20
C LYS A 347 -5.28 -10.35 0.21
N ALA A 348 -4.68 -11.45 0.65
CA ALA A 348 -3.92 -11.45 1.88
C ALA A 348 -2.79 -10.43 1.82
N SER A 349 -2.57 -9.70 2.91
CA SER A 349 -1.35 -8.93 3.16
C SER A 349 -0.17 -9.89 3.04
N LYS A 350 0.74 -9.61 2.09
CA LYS A 350 1.91 -10.47 1.87
C LYS A 350 2.88 -10.27 3.04
N LYS A 351 3.12 -11.33 3.82
CA LYS A 351 4.16 -11.30 4.85
C LYS A 351 5.53 -11.33 4.18
N VAL A 352 6.47 -10.54 4.67
CA VAL A 352 7.85 -10.53 4.17
C VAL A 352 8.56 -11.77 4.71
N LYS A 353 8.90 -12.69 3.81
CA LYS A 353 9.52 -13.97 4.16
C LYS A 353 10.94 -14.12 3.63
N LYS A 354 11.28 -13.36 2.61
CA LYS A 354 12.56 -13.45 1.90
C LYS A 354 13.41 -12.23 2.21
N ALA A 355 14.70 -12.44 2.40
CA ALA A 355 15.69 -11.37 2.40
C ALA A 355 16.67 -11.54 1.24
N VAL A 356 17.13 -10.42 0.66
CA VAL A 356 18.16 -10.36 -0.38
C VAL A 356 19.34 -9.57 0.16
N ILE A 357 20.55 -10.14 0.03
CA ILE A 357 21.81 -9.51 0.43
C ILE A 357 22.75 -9.45 -0.78
N PRO A 358 22.93 -8.29 -1.42
CA PRO A 358 23.90 -8.13 -2.49
C PRO A 358 25.34 -8.12 -1.95
N ALA A 359 26.14 -9.08 -2.39
CA ALA A 359 27.53 -9.33 -2.01
C ALA A 359 28.45 -9.51 -3.25
N ALA A 360 28.05 -8.97 -4.40
CA ALA A 360 28.71 -9.18 -5.69
C ALA A 360 29.70 -8.07 -6.08
N GLY A 361 29.99 -7.12 -5.20
CA GLY A 361 30.92 -6.02 -5.48
C GLY A 361 32.40 -6.42 -5.41
N TYR A 362 33.26 -5.77 -6.20
CA TYR A 362 34.72 -5.96 -6.13
C TYR A 362 35.39 -5.44 -4.84
N GLY A 363 34.71 -4.60 -4.06
CA GLY A 363 35.30 -4.03 -2.84
C GLY A 363 36.58 -3.22 -3.12
N THR A 364 36.60 -2.43 -4.20
CA THR A 364 37.80 -1.74 -4.70
C THR A 364 38.45 -0.79 -3.68
N ARG A 365 37.66 -0.20 -2.78
CA ARG A 365 38.15 0.71 -1.71
C ARG A 365 38.96 -0.01 -0.63
N LEU A 366 38.86 -1.34 -0.54
CA LEU A 366 39.56 -2.19 0.42
C LEU A 366 40.66 -3.03 -0.26
N PHE A 367 40.97 -2.75 -1.52
CA PHE A 367 42.09 -3.37 -2.21
C PHE A 367 43.42 -2.98 -1.52
N PRO A 368 44.39 -3.90 -1.33
CA PRO A 368 44.49 -5.22 -1.94
C PRO A 368 43.87 -6.38 -1.16
N ALA A 369 43.30 -6.15 0.03
CA ALA A 369 42.74 -7.24 0.84
C ALA A 369 41.61 -7.98 0.09
N THR A 370 40.75 -7.21 -0.59
CA THR A 370 39.63 -7.73 -1.39
C THR A 370 40.02 -8.52 -2.64
N LYS A 371 41.31 -8.55 -3.00
CA LYS A 371 41.83 -9.44 -4.04
C LYS A 371 41.77 -10.92 -3.63
N VAL A 372 41.87 -11.20 -2.32
CA VAL A 372 41.98 -12.56 -1.78
C VAL A 372 40.72 -12.97 -1.03
N VAL A 373 40.17 -12.07 -0.22
CA VAL A 373 39.00 -12.35 0.63
C VAL A 373 37.95 -11.27 0.38
N LYS A 374 36.71 -11.67 0.11
CA LYS A 374 35.60 -10.71 -0.06
C LYS A 374 35.35 -9.91 1.21
N LYS A 375 34.95 -8.64 1.06
CA LYS A 375 34.75 -7.74 2.22
C LYS A 375 33.66 -8.27 3.16
N GLU A 376 32.65 -8.95 2.60
CA GLU A 376 31.55 -9.60 3.32
C GLU A 376 32.06 -10.75 4.22
N LEU A 377 33.26 -11.26 3.97
CA LEU A 377 33.91 -12.30 4.76
C LEU A 377 34.95 -11.76 5.75
N PHE A 378 35.09 -10.43 5.85
CA PHE A 378 35.97 -9.83 6.84
C PHE A 378 35.44 -10.06 8.26
N PRO A 379 36.32 -10.31 9.25
CA PRO A 379 35.90 -10.64 10.60
C PRO A 379 35.51 -9.39 11.39
N ILE A 380 34.30 -9.40 11.95
CA ILE A 380 33.85 -8.46 12.98
C ILE A 380 33.71 -9.16 14.32
N ILE A 381 33.72 -8.39 15.42
CA ILE A 381 33.43 -8.90 16.76
C ILE A 381 32.01 -8.46 17.09
N ASP A 382 31.11 -9.42 17.26
CA ASP A 382 29.73 -9.13 17.63
C ASP A 382 29.59 -8.74 19.11
N GLN A 383 28.35 -8.47 19.53
CA GLN A 383 28.02 -8.08 20.90
C GLN A 383 28.33 -9.19 21.92
N ASP A 384 28.31 -10.46 21.50
CA ASP A 384 28.68 -11.61 22.33
C ASP A 384 30.22 -11.80 22.42
N GLY A 385 30.99 -10.96 21.74
CA GLY A 385 32.45 -11.04 21.69
C GLY A 385 33.00 -12.11 20.75
N ARG A 386 32.14 -12.70 19.90
CA ARG A 386 32.51 -13.69 18.90
C ARG A 386 33.01 -13.01 17.63
N ALA A 387 34.18 -13.43 17.19
CA ALA A 387 34.67 -13.07 15.87
C ALA A 387 33.91 -13.86 14.80
N LYS A 388 33.20 -13.19 13.89
CA LYS A 388 32.47 -13.81 12.77
C LYS A 388 32.56 -12.96 11.50
N PRO A 389 32.37 -13.55 10.31
CA PRO A 389 32.26 -12.77 9.08
C PRO A 389 31.12 -11.75 9.09
N VAL A 390 31.30 -10.59 8.46
CA VAL A 390 30.25 -9.56 8.30
C VAL A 390 28.94 -10.14 7.79
N ILE A 391 28.99 -10.97 6.73
CA ILE A 391 27.80 -11.58 6.14
C ILE A 391 26.99 -12.41 7.15
N MET A 392 27.65 -13.02 8.13
CA MET A 392 26.97 -13.79 9.17
C MET A 392 26.09 -12.88 10.02
N ALA A 393 26.58 -11.71 10.43
CA ALA A 393 25.80 -10.76 11.22
C ALA A 393 24.57 -10.23 10.44
N ILE A 394 24.72 -10.02 9.12
CA ILE A 394 23.62 -9.55 8.27
C ILE A 394 22.54 -10.64 8.11
N VAL A 395 22.94 -11.91 7.98
CA VAL A 395 22.00 -13.04 7.92
C VAL A 395 21.32 -13.24 9.28
N GLU A 396 22.06 -13.17 10.39
CA GLU A 396 21.52 -13.27 11.74
C GLU A 396 20.48 -12.15 12.01
N GLU A 397 20.76 -10.92 11.57
CA GLU A 397 19.81 -9.79 11.62
C GLU A 397 18.51 -10.13 10.89
N ALA A 398 18.58 -10.62 9.65
CA ALA A 398 17.40 -11.00 8.87
C ALA A 398 16.59 -12.12 9.55
N VAL A 399 17.26 -13.20 9.96
CA VAL A 399 16.58 -14.37 10.55
C VAL A 399 16.00 -14.06 11.93
N SER A 400 16.65 -13.20 12.71
CA SER A 400 16.09 -12.73 14.00
C SER A 400 14.75 -12.01 13.83
N ALA A 401 14.54 -11.34 12.67
CA ALA A 401 13.30 -10.66 12.33
C ALA A 401 12.20 -11.61 11.82
N GLY A 402 12.47 -12.91 11.73
CA GLY A 402 11.50 -13.91 11.27
C GLY A 402 11.53 -14.17 9.76
N ILE A 403 12.59 -13.75 9.07
CA ILE A 403 12.83 -14.12 7.66
C ILE A 403 13.03 -15.64 7.55
N GLU A 404 12.30 -16.26 6.61
CA GLU A 404 12.28 -17.70 6.38
C GLU A 404 13.42 -18.10 5.41
N GLU A 405 13.70 -17.28 4.39
CA GLU A 405 14.68 -17.57 3.34
C GLU A 405 15.58 -16.37 3.03
N VAL A 406 16.88 -16.60 2.82
CA VAL A 406 17.87 -15.55 2.53
C VAL A 406 18.60 -15.84 1.22
N GLY A 407 18.48 -14.92 0.25
CA GLY A 407 19.19 -14.95 -1.02
C GLY A 407 20.43 -14.06 -0.96
N ILE A 408 21.62 -14.65 -1.10
CA ILE A 408 22.88 -13.89 -1.14
C ILE A 408 23.34 -13.82 -2.60
N VAL A 409 23.39 -12.62 -3.17
CA VAL A 409 23.81 -12.42 -4.57
C VAL A 409 25.31 -12.19 -4.61
N VAL A 410 26.06 -13.13 -5.19
CA VAL A 410 27.53 -13.09 -5.27
C VAL A 410 27.99 -13.10 -6.73
N GLN A 411 29.28 -12.84 -6.98
CA GLN A 411 29.82 -13.11 -8.32
C GLN A 411 29.95 -14.62 -8.52
N LYS A 412 29.82 -15.06 -9.77
CA LYS A 412 29.95 -16.49 -10.11
C LYS A 412 31.23 -17.14 -9.56
N SER A 413 32.36 -16.43 -9.61
CA SER A 413 33.65 -16.92 -9.13
C SER A 413 33.70 -17.14 -7.61
N ASP A 414 32.82 -16.46 -6.86
CA ASP A 414 32.81 -16.48 -5.40
C ASP A 414 31.76 -17.44 -4.84
N ARG A 415 30.91 -18.02 -5.70
CA ARG A 415 29.82 -18.91 -5.29
C ARG A 415 30.29 -20.02 -4.35
N GLN A 416 31.35 -20.74 -4.73
CA GLN A 416 31.89 -21.84 -3.91
C GLN A 416 32.34 -21.35 -2.53
N LEU A 417 32.92 -20.15 -2.43
CA LEU A 417 33.41 -19.61 -1.17
C LEU A 417 32.28 -19.38 -0.16
N PHE A 418 31.11 -18.91 -0.63
CA PHE A 418 29.94 -18.74 0.22
C PHE A 418 29.22 -20.06 0.50
N GLU A 419 29.21 -21.01 -0.45
CA GLU A 419 28.71 -22.37 -0.22
C GLU A 419 29.55 -23.09 0.85
N ASP A 420 30.88 -23.02 0.77
CA ASP A 420 31.80 -23.60 1.76
C ASP A 420 31.60 -23.01 3.16
N PHE A 421 31.27 -21.72 3.27
CA PHE A 421 31.06 -21.07 4.57
C PHE A 421 29.71 -21.43 5.21
N PHE A 422 28.62 -21.40 4.44
CA PHE A 422 27.27 -21.57 4.99
C PHE A 422 26.76 -23.01 4.93
N LYS A 423 27.20 -23.82 3.97
CA LYS A 423 26.60 -25.12 3.68
C LYS A 423 27.48 -26.30 4.06
N GLU A 424 28.80 -26.11 4.08
CA GLU A 424 29.72 -27.20 4.39
C GLU A 424 30.11 -27.21 5.87
N PRO A 425 30.06 -28.37 6.55
CA PRO A 425 30.53 -28.49 7.93
C PRO A 425 32.06 -28.34 8.01
N PRO A 426 32.60 -27.99 9.20
CA PRO A 426 34.03 -28.08 9.44
C PRO A 426 34.55 -29.49 9.11
N ASN A 427 35.72 -29.57 8.47
CA ASN A 427 36.29 -30.85 8.08
C ASN A 427 36.52 -31.77 9.30
N SER A 428 36.66 -33.07 9.01
CA SER A 428 36.76 -34.13 10.03
C SER A 428 37.96 -34.01 10.97
N GLU A 429 38.98 -33.22 10.62
CA GLU A 429 40.14 -32.95 11.48
C GLU A 429 39.94 -31.73 12.41
N LEU A 430 39.16 -30.74 11.96
CA LEU A 430 38.90 -29.51 12.70
C LEU A 430 37.77 -29.69 13.71
N PHE A 431 36.65 -30.30 13.29
CA PHE A 431 35.45 -30.42 14.14
C PHE A 431 35.73 -31.00 15.54
N PRO A 432 36.50 -32.10 15.69
CA PRO A 432 36.79 -32.67 17.01
C PRO A 432 37.69 -31.80 17.90
N LYS A 433 38.37 -30.80 17.33
CA LYS A 433 39.26 -29.87 18.06
C LYS A 433 38.52 -28.62 18.55
N LEU A 434 37.28 -28.42 18.12
CA LEU A 434 36.44 -27.30 18.56
C LEU A 434 35.96 -27.52 20.00
N SER A 435 35.80 -26.44 20.76
CA SER A 435 35.10 -26.46 22.05
C SER A 435 33.65 -26.93 21.87
N PRO A 436 32.98 -27.45 22.91
CA PRO A 436 31.56 -27.82 22.83
C PRO A 436 30.67 -26.67 22.30
N GLU A 437 30.92 -25.45 22.75
CA GLU A 437 30.21 -24.24 22.28
C GLU A 437 30.41 -24.00 20.77
N ASN A 438 31.62 -24.19 20.24
CA ASN A 438 31.88 -24.02 18.81
C ASN A 438 31.36 -25.21 17.97
N GLN A 439 31.23 -26.39 18.54
CA GLN A 439 30.55 -27.51 17.89
C GLN A 439 29.05 -27.26 17.78
N GLU A 440 28.44 -26.65 18.80
CA GLU A 440 27.04 -26.22 18.77
C GLU A 440 26.82 -25.07 17.77
N TYR A 441 27.69 -24.06 17.78
CA TYR A 441 27.65 -22.99 16.78
C TYR A 441 27.82 -23.52 15.35
N SER A 442 28.65 -24.56 15.16
CA SER A 442 28.77 -25.22 13.87
C SER A 442 27.49 -25.93 13.40
N LYS A 443 26.64 -26.41 14.31
CA LYS A 443 25.32 -26.96 13.95
C LYS A 443 24.36 -25.83 13.59
N TYR A 444 24.35 -24.77 14.39
CA TYR A 444 23.60 -23.56 14.09
C TYR A 444 23.90 -23.00 12.69
N LEU A 445 25.19 -22.97 12.30
CA LEU A 445 25.59 -22.57 10.94
C LEU A 445 24.98 -23.45 9.85
N GLN A 446 24.89 -24.77 10.06
CA GLN A 446 24.28 -25.69 9.10
C GLN A 446 22.77 -25.45 8.99
N ASP A 447 22.08 -25.32 10.14
CA ASP A 447 20.64 -25.03 10.19
C ASP A 447 20.32 -23.70 9.49
N LEU A 448 21.21 -22.70 9.64
CA LEU A 448 21.11 -21.43 8.94
C LEU A 448 21.38 -21.58 7.43
N GLY A 449 22.35 -22.42 7.06
CA GLY A 449 22.70 -22.75 5.68
C GLY A 449 21.54 -23.32 4.87
N GLU A 450 20.62 -24.06 5.52
CA GLU A 450 19.39 -24.57 4.89
C GLU A 450 18.45 -23.44 4.43
N ARG A 451 18.50 -22.28 5.07
CA ARG A 451 17.71 -21.09 4.71
C ARG A 451 18.37 -20.22 3.64
N ILE A 452 19.63 -20.51 3.29
CA ILE A 452 20.44 -19.66 2.43
C ILE A 452 20.49 -20.20 1.01
N THR A 453 20.12 -19.35 0.05
CA THR A 453 20.31 -19.57 -1.38
C THR A 453 21.39 -18.66 -1.92
N ILE A 454 22.43 -19.24 -2.55
CA ILE A 454 23.49 -18.47 -3.20
C ILE A 454 23.06 -18.20 -4.66
N LEU A 455 22.82 -16.93 -4.94
CA LEU A 455 22.43 -16.39 -6.25
C LEU A 455 23.66 -15.78 -6.93
N THR A 456 23.65 -15.70 -8.27
CA THR A 456 24.83 -15.25 -9.02
C THR A 456 24.55 -14.04 -9.88
N GLN A 457 25.40 -13.02 -9.76
CA GLN A 457 25.58 -11.96 -10.74
C GLN A 457 26.71 -12.35 -11.69
N GLU A 458 26.39 -12.54 -12.98
CA GLU A 458 27.36 -12.92 -14.01
C GLU A 458 28.27 -11.75 -14.40
N GLU A 459 27.69 -10.55 -14.60
CA GLU A 459 28.41 -9.32 -14.95
C GLU A 459 28.19 -8.23 -13.89
N GLN A 460 29.27 -7.59 -13.45
CA GLN A 460 29.20 -6.56 -12.40
C GLN A 460 28.79 -5.19 -12.98
N GLU A 461 27.50 -5.05 -13.26
CA GLU A 461 26.91 -3.87 -13.89
C GLU A 461 26.32 -2.84 -12.91
N GLY A 462 26.57 -3.00 -11.62
CA GLY A 462 26.13 -2.07 -10.56
C GLY A 462 25.26 -2.72 -9.48
N TYR A 463 24.93 -1.94 -8.45
CA TYR A 463 24.14 -2.38 -7.30
C TYR A 463 22.68 -2.72 -7.68
N GLY A 464 22.04 -1.91 -8.52
CA GLY A 464 20.70 -2.19 -9.02
C GLY A 464 20.64 -3.49 -9.83
N HIS A 465 21.67 -3.78 -10.63
CA HIS A 465 21.77 -5.06 -11.34
C HIS A 465 21.94 -6.25 -10.39
N ALA A 466 22.74 -6.11 -9.33
CA ALA A 466 22.88 -7.16 -8.31
C ALA A 466 21.54 -7.48 -7.62
N VAL A 467 20.74 -6.46 -7.30
CA VAL A 467 19.37 -6.65 -6.79
C VAL A 467 18.51 -7.36 -7.83
N PHE A 468 18.55 -6.92 -9.10
CA PHE A 468 17.76 -7.50 -10.20
C PHE A 468 18.02 -9.01 -10.40
N CYS A 469 19.26 -9.48 -10.19
CA CYS A 469 19.59 -10.91 -10.28
C CYS A 469 18.79 -11.80 -9.31
N ALA A 470 18.15 -11.23 -8.27
CA ALA A 470 17.30 -11.98 -7.35
C ALA A 470 15.84 -12.13 -7.82
N GLN A 471 15.42 -11.48 -8.92
CA GLN A 471 14.03 -11.42 -9.37
C GLN A 471 13.35 -12.81 -9.47
N GLU A 472 13.99 -13.76 -10.14
CA GLU A 472 13.40 -15.09 -10.35
C GLU A 472 13.21 -15.88 -9.05
N TRP A 473 14.09 -15.66 -8.07
CA TRP A 473 14.05 -16.32 -6.77
C TRP A 473 13.04 -15.66 -5.83
N VAL A 474 13.00 -14.32 -5.82
CA VAL A 474 12.03 -13.55 -5.01
C VAL A 474 10.60 -13.78 -5.53
N GLN A 475 10.41 -13.80 -6.85
CA GLN A 475 9.09 -13.89 -7.52
C GLN A 475 8.22 -12.65 -7.23
N ASP A 476 6.90 -12.83 -7.13
CA ASP A 476 5.94 -11.77 -6.81
C ASP A 476 5.73 -11.63 -5.30
N GLU A 477 6.79 -11.68 -4.51
CA GLU A 477 6.73 -11.54 -3.04
C GLU A 477 7.47 -10.28 -2.58
N PRO A 478 7.00 -9.59 -1.53
CA PRO A 478 7.79 -8.54 -0.90
C PRO A 478 8.99 -9.15 -0.19
N PHE A 479 10.09 -8.40 -0.15
CA PHE A 479 11.35 -8.88 0.39
C PHE A 479 12.10 -7.81 1.16
N LEU A 480 12.85 -8.24 2.17
CA LEU A 480 13.80 -7.41 2.90
C LEU A 480 15.11 -7.32 2.10
N LEU A 481 15.58 -6.12 1.79
CA LEU A 481 16.87 -5.87 1.15
C LEU A 481 17.82 -5.28 2.19
N LEU A 482 18.96 -5.95 2.38
CA LEU A 482 20.02 -5.56 3.30
C LEU A 482 21.32 -5.30 2.53
N LEU A 483 21.99 -4.19 2.81
CA LEU A 483 23.32 -3.95 2.24
C LEU A 483 24.36 -4.94 2.78
N GLY A 484 25.14 -5.56 1.89
CA GLY A 484 26.16 -6.55 2.25
C GLY A 484 27.36 -6.01 3.04
N ASP A 485 27.47 -4.68 3.20
CA ASP A 485 28.55 -4.01 3.93
C ASP A 485 28.05 -3.15 5.10
N HIS A 486 26.80 -3.32 5.51
CA HIS A 486 26.21 -2.65 6.67
C HIS A 486 25.80 -3.71 7.69
N ILE A 487 26.29 -3.57 8.92
CA ILE A 487 25.81 -4.34 10.08
C ILE A 487 25.05 -3.41 11.02
N TYR A 488 24.12 -3.95 11.80
CA TYR A 488 23.11 -3.14 12.48
C TYR A 488 23.07 -3.43 13.96
N ALA A 489 22.85 -2.40 14.76
CA ALA A 489 22.60 -2.53 16.18
C ALA A 489 21.35 -1.73 16.54
N SER A 490 20.37 -2.42 17.14
CA SER A 490 19.15 -1.78 17.61
C SER A 490 19.38 -1.08 18.96
N THR A 491 18.65 0.01 19.18
CA THR A 491 18.51 0.67 20.48
C THR A 491 17.28 0.18 21.26
N GLN A 492 16.56 -0.81 20.72
CA GLN A 492 15.37 -1.41 21.29
C GLN A 492 15.52 -2.94 21.41
N GLU A 493 14.55 -3.60 22.05
CA GLU A 493 14.54 -5.06 22.18
C GLU A 493 14.40 -5.77 20.82
N SER A 494 13.63 -5.19 19.89
CA SER A 494 13.50 -5.71 18.52
C SER A 494 14.71 -5.34 17.67
N SER A 495 15.11 -6.22 16.74
CA SER A 495 16.17 -5.92 15.76
C SER A 495 15.75 -4.79 14.81
N CYS A 496 16.72 -4.16 14.14
CA CYS A 496 16.43 -3.11 13.15
C CYS A 496 15.57 -3.67 12.01
N ALA A 497 15.85 -4.91 11.58
CA ALA A 497 15.05 -5.63 10.60
C ALA A 497 13.62 -5.88 11.11
N SER A 498 13.42 -6.30 12.36
CA SER A 498 12.07 -6.45 12.93
C SER A 498 11.28 -5.15 12.87
N GLN A 499 11.88 -4.02 13.27
CA GLN A 499 11.23 -2.72 13.18
C GLN A 499 10.79 -2.41 11.74
N MET A 500 11.64 -2.68 10.76
CA MET A 500 11.32 -2.48 9.33
C MET A 500 10.15 -3.34 8.86
N LEU A 501 10.11 -4.62 9.28
CA LEU A 501 9.02 -5.53 8.94
C LEU A 501 7.71 -5.10 9.62
N ASP A 502 7.75 -4.67 10.88
CA ASP A 502 6.58 -4.19 11.62
C ASP A 502 5.95 -2.97 10.95
N ILE A 503 6.78 -2.01 10.51
CA ILE A 503 6.30 -0.84 9.77
C ILE A 503 5.72 -1.26 8.42
N TYR A 504 6.38 -2.14 7.67
CA TYR A 504 5.84 -2.65 6.40
C TYR A 504 4.48 -3.32 6.60
N GLU A 505 4.36 -4.15 7.64
CA GLU A 505 3.09 -4.80 7.98
C GLU A 505 2.01 -3.78 8.37
N GLN A 506 2.37 -2.63 8.96
CA GLN A 506 1.44 -1.55 9.30
C GLN A 506 1.00 -0.75 8.08
N VAL A 507 1.91 -0.41 7.16
CA VAL A 507 1.64 0.53 6.05
C VAL A 507 1.31 -0.16 4.73
N GLY A 508 1.58 -1.47 4.62
CA GLY A 508 1.24 -2.30 3.46
C GLY A 508 1.92 -1.91 2.14
N GLN A 509 2.91 -1.03 2.16
CA GLN A 509 3.67 -0.53 1.01
C GLN A 509 5.18 -0.59 1.31
N SER A 510 6.01 -0.40 0.29
CA SER A 510 7.47 -0.42 0.46
C SER A 510 7.93 0.54 1.57
N VAL A 511 8.93 0.11 2.34
CA VAL A 511 9.50 0.87 3.46
C VAL A 511 11.00 1.04 3.27
N VAL A 512 11.51 2.25 3.47
CA VAL A 512 12.95 2.53 3.52
C VAL A 512 13.36 2.91 4.94
N GLY A 513 14.42 2.29 5.45
CA GLY A 513 15.01 2.64 6.73
C GLY A 513 15.78 3.94 6.57
N LEU A 514 15.63 4.84 7.54
CA LEU A 514 16.22 6.17 7.53
C LEU A 514 17.10 6.38 8.75
N THR A 515 18.10 7.22 8.56
CA THR A 515 18.91 7.81 9.64
C THR A 515 19.14 9.29 9.39
N VAL A 516 19.59 9.99 10.43
CA VAL A 516 20.05 11.37 10.32
C VAL A 516 21.55 11.36 10.07
N MET A 517 21.98 12.07 9.02
CA MET A 517 23.37 12.14 8.59
C MET A 517 23.83 13.59 8.49
N PRO A 518 25.03 13.93 9.00
CA PRO A 518 25.56 15.28 8.91
C PRO A 518 26.03 15.60 7.49
N ALA A 519 25.94 16.88 7.10
CA ALA A 519 26.18 17.40 5.75
C ALA A 519 27.53 16.96 5.14
N GLU A 520 28.56 16.78 5.96
CA GLU A 520 29.92 16.46 5.50
C GLU A 520 30.02 15.09 4.85
N ILE A 521 29.11 14.16 5.17
CA ILE A 521 29.19 12.76 4.72
C ILE A 521 28.04 12.31 3.81
N ILE A 522 27.07 13.18 3.51
CA ILE A 522 25.91 12.86 2.65
C ILE A 522 26.29 12.46 1.22
N HIS A 523 27.45 12.94 0.72
CA HIS A 523 27.97 12.58 -0.60
C HIS A 523 28.33 11.08 -0.74
N LYS A 524 28.22 10.31 0.35
CA LYS A 524 28.48 8.87 0.39
C LYS A 524 27.20 8.02 0.36
N ALA A 525 26.03 8.60 0.62
CA ALA A 525 24.77 7.91 0.80
C ALA A 525 23.65 8.43 -0.12
N GLY A 526 22.59 7.66 -0.23
CA GLY A 526 21.31 8.15 -0.77
C GLY A 526 20.63 9.03 0.27
N CYS A 527 20.21 10.23 -0.12
CA CYS A 527 19.43 11.14 0.71
C CYS A 527 17.98 11.19 0.24
N ILE A 528 17.08 11.50 1.17
CA ILE A 528 15.65 11.50 0.92
C ILE A 528 14.98 12.73 1.55
N THR A 529 13.82 13.08 1.03
CA THR A 529 12.93 14.08 1.64
C THR A 529 11.47 13.66 1.48
N GLY A 530 10.58 14.27 2.26
CA GLY A 530 9.21 13.81 2.41
C GLY A 530 8.34 14.70 3.28
N VAL A 531 7.18 14.17 3.66
CA VAL A 531 6.23 14.80 4.58
C VAL A 531 6.06 13.90 5.80
N TRP A 532 6.28 14.43 7.00
CA TRP A 532 6.12 13.66 8.24
C TRP A 532 4.66 13.23 8.41
N GLN A 533 4.44 11.93 8.51
CA GLN A 533 3.17 11.37 9.02
C GLN A 533 3.17 11.41 10.54
N GLU A 534 4.31 11.03 11.12
CA GLU A 534 4.61 11.12 12.55
C GLU A 534 5.97 11.79 12.70
N PRO A 535 6.06 12.98 13.33
CA PRO A 535 7.32 13.69 13.47
C PRO A 535 8.43 12.82 14.07
N ASN A 536 9.58 12.74 13.40
CA ASN A 536 10.76 11.96 13.82
C ASN A 536 10.53 10.43 13.94
N SER A 537 9.54 9.91 13.21
CA SER A 537 9.21 8.47 13.17
C SER A 537 8.90 8.03 11.75
N LEU A 538 7.73 8.41 11.22
CA LEU A 538 7.23 7.97 9.91
C LEU A 538 7.12 9.13 8.94
N LEU A 539 7.69 8.94 7.75
CA LEU A 539 7.77 9.93 6.68
C LEU A 539 7.10 9.35 5.43
N THR A 540 6.17 10.07 4.82
CA THR A 540 5.81 9.80 3.42
C THR A 540 6.97 10.30 2.58
N VAL A 541 7.74 9.40 1.99
CA VAL A 541 8.88 9.82 1.16
C VAL A 541 8.33 10.48 -0.11
N THR A 542 9.04 11.47 -0.67
CA THR A 542 8.60 12.20 -1.87
C THR A 542 9.68 12.32 -2.93
N GLN A 543 10.94 12.05 -2.55
CA GLN A 543 12.07 12.17 -3.45
C GLN A 543 13.27 11.40 -2.88
N PHE A 544 13.97 10.70 -3.78
CA PHE A 544 15.28 10.11 -3.55
C PHE A 544 16.36 10.86 -4.33
N TYR A 545 17.56 10.93 -3.79
CA TYR A 545 18.72 11.43 -4.51
C TYR A 545 20.01 10.71 -4.11
N GLU A 546 20.72 10.15 -5.10
CA GLU A 546 21.95 9.42 -4.85
C GLU A 546 23.15 10.36 -4.71
N LYS A 547 23.79 10.36 -3.54
CA LYS A 547 25.05 11.08 -3.27
C LYS A 547 24.96 12.56 -3.71
N PRO A 548 24.06 13.34 -3.11
CA PRO A 548 23.93 14.76 -3.41
C PRO A 548 25.18 15.52 -2.99
N ASP A 549 25.46 16.63 -3.67
CA ASP A 549 26.29 17.67 -3.09
C ASP A 549 25.52 18.46 -2.03
N ILE A 550 26.25 19.19 -1.19
CA ILE A 550 25.69 19.90 -0.03
C ILE A 550 24.74 21.03 -0.47
N GLU A 551 25.04 21.71 -1.57
CA GLU A 551 24.23 22.84 -2.05
C GLU A 551 22.86 22.35 -2.54
N TYR A 552 22.85 21.27 -3.32
CA TYR A 552 21.64 20.59 -3.74
C TYR A 552 20.84 20.08 -2.54
N ALA A 553 21.50 19.42 -1.58
CA ALA A 553 20.82 18.87 -0.41
C ALA A 553 20.13 19.95 0.43
N ARG A 554 20.81 21.07 0.72
CA ARG A 554 20.22 22.21 1.46
C ARG A 554 19.00 22.80 0.77
N THR A 555 19.02 22.84 -0.56
CA THR A 555 17.94 23.47 -1.35
C THR A 555 16.74 22.55 -1.54
N HIS A 556 16.97 21.24 -1.73
CA HIS A 556 15.95 20.32 -2.22
C HIS A 556 15.59 19.20 -1.25
N LEU A 557 16.46 18.86 -0.29
CA LEU A 557 16.31 17.68 0.54
C LEU A 557 16.12 17.99 2.04
N HIS A 558 16.27 19.25 2.44
CA HIS A 558 16.08 19.66 3.83
C HIS A 558 14.59 19.55 4.24
N LEU A 559 14.35 19.13 5.49
CA LEU A 559 13.02 19.04 6.09
C LEU A 559 12.80 20.13 7.14
N GLU A 560 11.58 20.66 7.22
CA GLU A 560 11.22 21.60 8.28
C GLU A 560 11.39 20.96 9.67
N GLY A 561 12.00 21.71 10.61
CA GLY A 561 12.27 21.22 11.97
C GLY A 561 13.53 20.37 12.12
N MET A 562 14.25 20.08 11.03
CA MET A 562 15.58 19.45 11.07
C MET A 562 16.68 20.51 11.28
N ALA A 563 17.80 20.12 11.89
CA ALA A 563 18.97 21.00 12.01
C ALA A 563 19.59 21.28 10.63
N GLU A 564 20.08 22.51 10.41
CA GLU A 564 20.51 23.02 9.10
C GLU A 564 21.58 22.16 8.38
N ASP A 565 22.46 21.54 9.16
CA ASP A 565 23.55 20.69 8.66
C ASP A 565 23.26 19.19 8.79
N ASN A 566 22.00 18.80 8.96
CA ASN A 566 21.56 17.41 9.01
C ASN A 566 20.58 17.10 7.88
N PHE A 567 20.68 15.88 7.35
CA PHE A 567 19.83 15.37 6.29
C PHE A 567 19.36 13.96 6.62
N LEU A 568 18.19 13.59 6.09
CA LEU A 568 17.78 12.18 6.10
C LEU A 568 18.53 11.42 5.02
N ALA A 569 19.17 10.33 5.44
CA ALA A 569 19.87 9.39 4.58
C ALA A 569 19.29 7.99 4.74
N VAL A 570 19.49 7.15 3.73
CA VAL A 570 19.11 5.74 3.78
C VAL A 570 19.94 5.00 4.82
N PHE A 571 19.28 4.17 5.64
CA PHE A 571 19.88 3.36 6.70
C PHE A 571 20.55 2.08 6.16
N GLY A 572 20.27 1.70 4.91
CA GLY A 572 20.77 0.46 4.31
C GLY A 572 19.82 -0.75 4.42
N MET A 573 18.62 -0.54 4.96
CA MET A 573 17.52 -1.52 5.00
C MET A 573 16.33 -1.04 4.18
N TYR A 574 15.74 -1.93 3.41
CA TYR A 574 14.54 -1.66 2.63
C TYR A 574 13.61 -2.86 2.70
N VAL A 575 12.31 -2.64 2.85
CA VAL A 575 11.30 -3.65 2.58
C VAL A 575 10.63 -3.26 1.27
N LEU A 576 10.81 -4.06 0.22
CA LEU A 576 10.45 -3.69 -1.13
C LEU A 576 9.37 -4.59 -1.69
N GLU A 577 8.44 -3.97 -2.40
CA GLU A 577 7.47 -4.63 -3.26
C GLU A 577 8.15 -5.12 -4.56
N PRO A 578 7.70 -6.24 -5.16
CA PRO A 578 8.33 -6.85 -6.33
C PRO A 578 8.33 -5.95 -7.57
N GLN A 579 7.49 -4.90 -7.61
CA GLN A 579 7.45 -3.86 -8.64
C GLN A 579 8.83 -3.20 -8.85
N ILE A 580 9.71 -3.19 -7.85
CA ILE A 580 11.08 -2.70 -8.01
C ILE A 580 11.82 -3.42 -9.16
N PHE A 581 11.56 -4.72 -9.36
CA PHE A 581 12.16 -5.49 -10.45
C PHE A 581 11.66 -5.03 -11.82
N THR A 582 10.42 -4.53 -11.92
CA THR A 582 9.90 -3.94 -13.16
C THR A 582 10.69 -2.69 -13.55
N TYR A 583 10.97 -1.79 -12.60
CA TYR A 583 11.75 -0.59 -12.88
C TYR A 583 13.23 -0.90 -13.16
N LEU A 584 13.80 -1.87 -12.44
CA LEU A 584 15.15 -2.36 -12.72
C LEU A 584 15.24 -2.98 -14.12
N ALA A 585 14.28 -3.82 -14.51
CA ALA A 585 14.20 -4.39 -15.85
C ALA A 585 14.10 -3.31 -16.92
N GLU A 586 13.27 -2.28 -16.71
CA GLU A 586 13.15 -1.15 -17.64
C GLU A 586 14.50 -0.45 -17.85
N ASN A 587 15.19 -0.10 -16.76
CA ASN A 587 16.49 0.55 -16.84
C ASN A 587 17.54 -0.35 -17.52
N ILE A 588 17.56 -1.65 -17.22
CA ILE A 588 18.48 -2.62 -17.84
C ILE A 588 18.21 -2.77 -19.33
N ASN A 589 16.95 -3.01 -19.71
CA ASN A 589 16.54 -3.20 -21.11
C ASN A 589 16.81 -1.96 -21.98
N HIS A 590 16.67 -0.76 -21.40
CA HIS A 590 16.93 0.50 -22.10
C HIS A 590 18.35 1.04 -21.88
N ASN A 591 19.21 0.30 -21.17
CA ASN A 591 20.59 0.69 -20.83
C ASN A 591 20.69 2.08 -20.16
N ILE A 592 19.74 2.40 -19.27
CA ILE A 592 19.71 3.64 -18.49
C ILE A 592 20.65 3.47 -17.30
N ARG A 593 21.77 4.21 -17.31
CA ARG A 593 22.83 4.10 -16.30
C ARG A 593 23.13 5.44 -15.67
N GLU A 594 23.45 5.39 -14.39
CA GLU A 594 23.90 6.53 -13.61
C GLU A 594 25.32 6.30 -13.16
N ARG A 595 26.21 7.24 -13.51
CA ARG A 595 27.65 7.14 -13.23
C ARG A 595 28.28 5.84 -13.79
N GLY A 596 27.72 5.29 -14.88
CA GLY A 596 28.19 4.08 -15.56
C GLY A 596 27.57 2.77 -15.09
N GLU A 597 26.73 2.80 -14.06
CA GLU A 597 26.16 1.60 -13.42
C GLU A 597 24.63 1.63 -13.43
N PHE A 598 24.00 0.46 -13.35
CA PHE A 598 22.58 0.35 -13.00
C PHE A 598 22.43 0.60 -11.49
N GLN A 599 21.86 1.75 -11.12
CA GLN A 599 21.63 2.15 -9.73
C GLN A 599 20.24 1.72 -9.25
N LEU A 600 20.13 1.46 -7.93
CA LEU A 600 18.84 1.18 -7.30
C LEU A 600 18.05 2.47 -7.02
N THR A 601 18.74 3.57 -6.70
CA THR A 601 18.13 4.81 -6.19
C THR A 601 17.12 5.44 -7.14
N SER A 602 17.37 5.47 -8.45
CA SER A 602 16.38 5.97 -9.41
C SER A 602 15.18 5.05 -9.61
N CYS A 603 15.36 3.73 -9.42
CA CYS A 603 14.24 2.80 -9.40
C CYS A 603 13.39 2.96 -8.13
N LEU A 604 14.01 3.26 -6.98
CA LEU A 604 13.29 3.60 -5.74
C LEU A 604 12.48 4.89 -5.89
N ASP A 605 13.04 5.92 -6.54
CA ASP A 605 12.33 7.17 -6.83
C ASP A 605 11.10 6.92 -7.72
N LYS A 606 11.25 6.10 -8.78
CA LYS A 606 10.12 5.66 -9.62
C LYS A 606 9.08 4.84 -8.84
N LEU A 607 9.52 3.93 -7.96
CA LEU A 607 8.63 3.12 -7.13
C LEU A 607 7.80 4.01 -6.18
N GLN A 608 8.47 4.92 -5.49
CA GLN A 608 7.84 5.93 -4.64
C GLN A 608 6.78 6.76 -5.37
N GLN A 609 7.07 7.23 -6.59
CA GLN A 609 6.15 8.07 -7.36
C GLN A 609 4.91 7.31 -7.84
N ASN A 610 5.05 6.03 -8.15
CA ASN A 610 3.98 5.22 -8.74
C ASN A 610 3.16 4.43 -7.72
N GLU A 611 3.80 3.92 -6.68
CA GLU A 611 3.20 3.00 -5.70
C GLU A 611 3.16 3.58 -4.28
N GLY A 612 3.89 4.67 -4.03
CA GLY A 612 4.11 5.19 -2.68
C GLY A 612 5.21 4.43 -1.92
N MET A 613 5.84 5.10 -0.97
CA MET A 613 6.80 4.47 -0.05
C MET A 613 6.86 5.25 1.27
N THR A 614 7.00 4.49 2.36
CA THR A 614 7.16 5.04 3.71
C THR A 614 8.62 5.02 4.10
N GLY A 615 9.11 6.12 4.65
CA GLY A 615 10.39 6.20 5.34
C GLY A 615 10.19 6.01 6.84
N TYR A 616 11.03 5.20 7.47
CA TYR A 616 11.01 4.98 8.92
C TYR A 616 12.36 5.34 9.53
N LEU A 617 12.36 6.26 10.50
CA LEU A 617 13.57 6.63 11.23
C LEU A 617 13.93 5.54 12.24
N VAL A 618 14.80 4.62 11.81
CA VAL A 618 15.15 3.39 12.54
C VAL A 618 15.72 3.72 13.91
N LYS A 619 15.24 3.02 14.95
CA LYS A 619 15.76 3.16 16.31
C LYS A 619 16.97 2.26 16.49
N GLY A 620 18.04 2.62 15.81
CA GLY A 620 19.28 1.86 15.77
C GLY A 620 20.37 2.59 15.00
N GLU A 621 21.52 1.97 14.96
CA GLU A 621 22.69 2.42 14.21
C GLU A 621 23.09 1.36 13.19
N TYR A 622 23.69 1.82 12.10
CA TYR A 622 24.37 0.94 11.17
C TYR A 622 25.88 1.23 11.22
N PHE A 623 26.68 0.22 10.89
CA PHE A 623 28.13 0.31 10.87
C PHE A 623 28.64 -0.12 9.48
N ASP A 624 29.41 0.76 8.84
CA ASP A 624 29.94 0.58 7.49
C ASP A 624 31.31 -0.13 7.52
N ILE A 625 31.48 -1.17 6.71
CA ILE A 625 32.75 -1.91 6.53
C ILE A 625 33.39 -1.70 5.15
N GLY A 626 32.78 -0.92 4.27
CA GLY A 626 33.16 -0.67 2.88
C GLY A 626 34.35 0.28 2.69
N MET A 627 34.86 0.93 3.74
CA MET A 627 36.09 1.74 3.71
C MET A 627 37.02 1.39 4.86
N PRO A 628 38.36 1.48 4.70
CA PRO A 628 39.31 1.08 5.75
C PRO A 628 39.10 1.75 7.10
N GLU A 629 38.86 3.08 7.10
CA GLU A 629 38.68 3.86 8.32
C GLU A 629 37.38 3.51 9.04
N PHE A 630 36.30 3.37 8.28
CA PHE A 630 35.00 2.95 8.81
C PHE A 630 35.05 1.53 9.34
N TYR A 631 35.68 0.61 8.61
CA TYR A 631 35.88 -0.75 9.08
C TYR A 631 36.65 -0.79 10.41
N ARG A 632 37.72 0.01 10.55
CA ARG A 632 38.44 0.13 11.83
C ARG A 632 37.52 0.63 12.95
N GLN A 633 36.72 1.66 12.67
CA GLN A 633 35.80 2.23 13.66
C GLN A 633 34.70 1.24 14.04
N THR A 634 34.13 0.53 13.07
CA THR A 634 33.16 -0.55 13.26
C THR A 634 33.70 -1.65 14.18
N MET A 635 34.97 -2.03 14.06
CA MET A 635 35.61 -3.00 14.95
C MET A 635 35.71 -2.52 16.41
N ILE A 636 35.69 -1.21 16.64
CA ILE A 636 35.72 -0.61 17.97
C ILE A 636 34.29 -0.51 18.52
N ASP A 637 33.36 0.04 17.73
CA ASP A 637 32.08 0.50 18.25
C ASP A 637 30.98 -0.58 18.23
N PHE A 638 30.96 -1.46 17.21
CA PHE A 638 29.83 -2.37 16.98
C PHE A 638 29.54 -3.29 18.17
N ARG A 639 30.60 -3.80 18.81
CA ARG A 639 30.49 -4.63 20.01
C ARG A 639 29.79 -3.91 21.18
N HIS A 640 30.00 -2.60 21.29
CA HIS A 640 29.53 -1.77 22.41
C HIS A 640 28.22 -1.03 22.11
N ALA A 641 27.63 -1.24 20.94
CA ALA A 641 26.47 -0.49 20.50
C ALA A 641 25.25 -0.64 21.42
N SER A 642 25.08 -1.79 22.09
CA SER A 642 24.01 -2.04 23.07
C SER A 642 24.25 -1.38 24.44
N GLU A 643 25.48 -0.95 24.76
CA GLU A 643 25.81 -0.27 26.02
C GLU A 643 25.57 1.25 25.95
N GLN A 644 25.60 1.84 24.76
CA GLN A 644 25.46 3.30 24.56
C GLN A 644 24.00 3.80 24.59
N GLY A 645 23.01 2.91 24.47
CA GLY A 645 21.58 3.26 24.55
C GLY A 645 21.05 3.51 25.97
N ASN A 646 21.87 3.28 27.01
CA ASN A 646 21.49 3.40 28.43
C ASN A 646 22.14 4.61 29.15
N SER A 647 22.79 5.52 28.42
CA SER A 647 23.48 6.70 28.98
C SER A 647 22.82 8.02 28.64
#